data_AF-A0A131YI93-F1
#
_entry.id   AF-A0A131YI93-F1
#
_cell.length_a   1.000
_cell.length_b   1.000
_cell.length_c   1.000
_cell.angle_alpha   90.00
_cell.angle_beta   90.00
_cell.angle_gamma   90.00
#
_symmetry.space_group_name_H-M   'P 1'
#
loop_
_entity.id
_entity.type
_entity.pdbx_description
1 polymer ?
#
loop_
_entity_poly.entity_id
_entity_poly.type
_entity_poly.pdbx_seq_one_letter_code
_entity_poly.pdbx_strand_id
1 'polypeptide(L)'
;MSSSAVDFDARLEDHQCLLVLVQPLSAPSSELWERAVEHIKRVRFTRLSEQPEGSRNVWLRYSTSYPADGSLWGDFQAHRRVLGVLSVGECDQDGVEPLQRLHEKLVQQHPTAIDSRCLLFGAPSPGQEEDTGEQAAPLSSKLRSTQCLLYPELDGDKLERDIGEFAASLAWVLESRRLERLFDRNSTSATALPLLKAPFEDFVGLDTESRQFRRRCGGRQRKHLGDLSLQLGLAREAHALYTEAQELLRGVPDWLWLAATLEGTVAAAAGGEDGKRAGAVDEGWEQLRESCAHYAKYSPVAVIQAECAIKAARWLTAHGRPLGAAEFVQSVVSMNMAQSESEKVSWYGSLARLYLELGLGRKAAFYTRVAALKCMAGKPDPYQCYHLLLKSLPGYRLSLDKPTKGRMEGWPRLQIQLLQDLLVTARKMDDLPLAVGHVCQLLEWLVEWLSPAERSEACQQLQTLAGRLQGPASAWPPLLHLPLVRWFQPQALAPHLRPLRLGSTQVGGSSPFIFSPLQPHRRPGRAPLLWVQGEVAAVSLQLCNPLPTELAIQHMSLLADGVPLESFPASLELPPESSPYPVKLLGTPRAIGQLQLRGYSTCVLGVHSECVLPQPPAPVTVVPPLPLLEVTANLPLAPDFATIGDAAHVVNNYALSLYAGEQRQCVLTLTNCGAEPIEMLELSLQTKLDRESEHSLIRWSPEELQSQLPVAPSGAASLTLQVHGQAPFLVPGGGSPEGSQTVQPKVVEVVVQLRYSGGPGLQARYCRQLGLALTVEVQPSLLISGWDVLPAQEPTKCHLVLDLRNETDHELELRADDERQPLLLEAKDCCRIPVTVPRCTADSWPSAEGPEQLEVACRQHLRDTVQLRWWLPSLEHGGEASLDEVPWTSHMLDTILQSPLQWEVQVDGRVHRPEQEYMFPVGEPLRLSVLLRNVSQGSFHHLWLSAVGYQDRQNGTLSYRLDSKAIFVGSDKLFIEQVESGASEVHEFTLAFLLTGVYKLELSCRAQELLRKNERVWKCCPPIEITVAPPQQ
;
A
#
# COMPACT_ATOMS: atom_id res chain seq x y z
N MET A 1 -68.50 -26.11 -6.27
CA MET A 1 -67.89 -26.03 -4.93
C MET A 1 -66.63 -25.21 -5.08
N SER A 2 -66.62 -23.96 -4.62
CA SER A 2 -65.36 -23.20 -4.50
C SER A 2 -64.42 -24.01 -3.62
N SER A 3 -63.18 -24.23 -4.05
CA SER A 3 -62.20 -24.92 -3.21
C SER A 3 -62.06 -24.15 -1.90
N SER A 4 -62.39 -24.77 -0.77
CA SER A 4 -62.07 -24.20 0.53
C SER A 4 -60.54 -24.10 0.61
N ALA A 5 -60.01 -22.87 0.72
CA ALA A 5 -58.58 -22.64 0.88
C ALA A 5 -58.08 -23.27 2.21
N VAL A 6 -56.90 -23.89 2.19
CA VAL A 6 -56.26 -24.42 3.40
C VAL A 6 -55.89 -23.27 4.32
N ASP A 7 -56.32 -23.36 5.58
CA ASP A 7 -55.91 -22.43 6.63
C ASP A 7 -54.50 -22.77 7.12
N PHE A 8 -53.50 -22.05 6.59
CA PHE A 8 -52.11 -22.20 7.00
C PHE A 8 -51.83 -21.66 8.40
N ASP A 9 -52.76 -20.94 9.02
CA ASP A 9 -52.63 -20.42 10.39
C ASP A 9 -53.35 -21.30 11.43
N ALA A 10 -53.94 -22.42 10.99
CA ALA A 10 -54.63 -23.39 11.83
C ALA A 10 -53.74 -23.94 12.97
N ARG A 11 -54.34 -24.08 14.16
CA ARG A 11 -53.70 -24.59 15.38
C ARG A 11 -54.58 -25.62 16.10
N LEU A 12 -54.00 -26.39 17.02
CA LEU A 12 -54.78 -27.35 17.82
C LEU A 12 -55.70 -26.63 18.81
N GLU A 13 -55.28 -25.47 19.30
CA GLU A 13 -56.03 -24.64 20.24
C GLU A 13 -57.34 -24.12 19.63
N ASP A 14 -57.45 -24.10 18.29
CA ASP A 14 -58.68 -23.73 17.60
C ASP A 14 -59.86 -24.63 18.01
N HIS A 15 -59.60 -25.90 18.31
CA HIS A 15 -60.62 -26.85 18.80
C HIS A 15 -61.24 -26.44 20.14
N GLN A 16 -60.57 -25.57 20.90
CA GLN A 16 -61.00 -25.08 22.20
C GLN A 16 -61.74 -23.72 22.11
N CYS A 17 -61.86 -23.16 20.90
CA CYS A 17 -62.37 -21.80 20.70
C CYS A 17 -63.75 -21.78 20.05
N LEU A 18 -64.52 -20.75 20.36
CA LEU A 18 -65.75 -20.38 19.65
C LEU A 18 -65.39 -19.45 18.48
N LEU A 19 -65.73 -19.85 17.26
CA LEU A 19 -65.45 -19.06 16.06
C LEU A 19 -66.46 -17.91 15.92
N VAL A 20 -65.94 -16.69 15.88
CA VAL A 20 -66.68 -15.44 15.69
C VAL A 20 -66.21 -14.78 14.39
N LEU A 21 -67.14 -14.51 13.48
CA LEU A 21 -66.87 -13.79 12.24
C LEU A 21 -67.01 -12.28 12.48
N VAL A 22 -66.02 -11.50 12.07
CA VAL A 22 -66.01 -10.03 12.15
C VAL A 22 -66.01 -9.46 10.72
N GLN A 23 -67.07 -8.78 10.30
CA GLN A 23 -67.23 -8.29 8.93
C GLN A 23 -67.50 -6.78 8.90
N PRO A 24 -66.93 -6.03 7.94
CA PRO A 24 -67.32 -4.65 7.72
C PRO A 24 -68.69 -4.59 7.00
N LEU A 25 -69.56 -3.67 7.39
CA LEU A 25 -70.86 -3.44 6.74
C LEU A 25 -70.77 -2.50 5.52
N SER A 26 -69.89 -1.51 5.60
CA SER A 26 -69.58 -0.55 4.54
C SER A 26 -68.08 -0.58 4.24
N ALA A 27 -67.53 0.41 3.53
CA ALA A 27 -66.09 0.66 3.52
C ALA A 27 -65.79 1.65 4.66
N PRO A 28 -65.75 1.21 5.95
CA PRO A 28 -65.40 2.11 7.03
C PRO A 28 -64.04 2.73 6.77
N SER A 29 -63.79 3.89 7.37
CA SER A 29 -62.43 4.42 7.40
C SER A 29 -61.44 3.34 7.88
N SER A 30 -60.33 3.19 7.16
CA SER A 30 -59.33 2.13 7.43
C SER A 30 -58.85 2.16 8.89
N GLU A 31 -58.76 3.35 9.46
CA GLU A 31 -58.36 3.57 10.85
C GLU A 31 -59.41 3.07 11.86
N LEU A 32 -60.70 3.34 11.64
CA LEU A 32 -61.78 2.87 12.52
C LEU A 32 -61.87 1.34 12.51
N TRP A 33 -61.83 0.73 11.32
CA TRP A 33 -61.87 -0.71 11.17
C TRP A 33 -60.71 -1.40 11.91
N GLU A 34 -59.47 -0.93 11.72
CA GLU A 34 -58.30 -1.50 12.38
C GLU A 34 -58.40 -1.38 13.90
N ARG A 35 -58.79 -0.21 14.43
CA ARG A 35 -58.91 0.02 15.86
C ARG A 35 -60.07 -0.76 16.48
N ALA A 36 -61.23 -0.81 15.84
CA ALA A 36 -62.38 -1.58 16.32
C ALA A 36 -62.06 -3.09 16.36
N VAL A 37 -61.44 -3.63 15.31
CA VAL A 37 -61.01 -5.03 15.27
C VAL A 37 -59.93 -5.31 16.33
N GLU A 38 -59.04 -4.37 16.60
CA GLU A 38 -58.05 -4.49 17.68
C GLU A 38 -58.73 -4.68 19.05
N HIS A 39 -59.67 -3.79 19.39
CA HIS A 39 -60.43 -3.89 20.65
C HIS A 39 -61.27 -5.17 20.73
N ILE A 40 -61.95 -5.57 19.66
CA ILE A 40 -62.70 -6.84 19.61
C ILE A 40 -61.76 -8.02 19.93
N LYS A 41 -60.57 -8.06 19.33
CA LYS A 41 -59.58 -9.13 19.52
C LYS A 41 -58.91 -9.11 20.91
N ARG A 42 -59.03 -8.04 21.70
CA ARG A 42 -58.55 -8.01 23.10
C ARG A 42 -59.41 -8.87 24.01
N VAL A 43 -60.70 -9.01 23.72
CA VAL A 43 -61.60 -9.92 24.45
C VAL A 43 -61.37 -11.36 23.98
N ARG A 44 -60.40 -12.05 24.59
CA ARG A 44 -59.97 -13.40 24.16
C ARG A 44 -60.80 -14.55 24.74
N PHE A 45 -61.44 -14.33 25.87
CA PHE A 45 -62.25 -15.35 26.54
C PHE A 45 -63.34 -14.71 27.39
N THR A 46 -64.38 -15.50 27.68
CA THR A 46 -65.38 -15.19 28.72
C THR A 46 -65.29 -16.22 29.84
N ARG A 47 -65.76 -15.87 31.03
CA ARG A 47 -65.78 -16.77 32.19
C ARG A 47 -67.19 -17.31 32.40
N LEU A 48 -67.32 -18.63 32.35
CA LEU A 48 -68.54 -19.32 32.75
C LEU A 48 -68.38 -19.78 34.22
N SER A 49 -69.35 -19.46 35.07
CA SER A 49 -69.37 -19.86 36.48
C SER A 49 -70.71 -20.50 36.78
N GLU A 50 -70.69 -21.77 37.19
CA GLU A 50 -71.89 -22.48 37.61
C GLU A 50 -72.04 -22.47 39.16
N GLN A 51 -70.94 -22.31 39.93
CA GLN A 51 -70.86 -22.25 41.41
C GLN A 51 -69.56 -21.54 41.90
N PRO A 52 -69.40 -21.18 43.20
CA PRO A 52 -68.34 -20.26 43.69
C PRO A 52 -66.89 -20.72 43.51
N GLU A 53 -66.61 -22.01 43.34
CA GLU A 53 -65.25 -22.57 43.35
C GLU A 53 -64.74 -23.11 41.99
N GLY A 54 -65.49 -22.91 40.89
CA GLY A 54 -65.07 -23.40 39.57
C GLY A 54 -65.48 -22.49 38.43
N SER A 55 -64.75 -21.41 38.19
CA SER A 55 -64.88 -20.62 36.97
C SER A 55 -64.00 -21.24 35.86
N ARG A 56 -64.57 -21.45 34.66
CA ARG A 56 -63.83 -21.90 33.48
C ARG A 56 -63.82 -20.84 32.39
N ASN A 57 -62.72 -20.77 31.65
CA ASN A 57 -62.55 -19.84 30.54
C ASN A 57 -63.06 -20.50 29.24
N VAL A 58 -63.91 -19.78 28.51
CA VAL A 58 -64.40 -20.14 27.18
C VAL A 58 -63.74 -19.19 26.19
N TRP A 59 -62.90 -19.73 25.29
CA TRP A 59 -62.04 -18.94 24.41
C TRP A 59 -62.73 -18.57 23.10
N LEU A 60 -62.36 -17.43 22.53
CA LEU A 60 -62.93 -16.88 21.29
C LEU A 60 -61.85 -16.83 20.21
N ARG A 61 -62.21 -17.24 18.99
CA ARG A 61 -61.39 -17.07 17.79
C ARG A 61 -62.11 -16.13 16.83
N TYR A 62 -61.54 -14.96 16.61
CA TYR A 62 -62.07 -13.99 15.64
C TYR A 62 -61.45 -14.20 14.27
N SER A 63 -62.29 -14.31 13.23
CA SER A 63 -61.86 -14.28 11.83
C SER A 63 -62.50 -13.11 11.10
N THR A 64 -61.73 -12.41 10.25
CA THR A 64 -62.26 -11.34 9.39
C THR A 64 -62.68 -11.83 8.00
N SER A 65 -62.28 -13.05 7.65
CA SER A 65 -62.63 -13.71 6.40
C SER A 65 -62.78 -15.21 6.66
N TYR A 66 -63.96 -15.77 6.38
CA TYR A 66 -64.23 -17.20 6.56
C TYR A 66 -65.19 -17.69 5.46
N PRO A 67 -64.93 -18.85 4.83
CA PRO A 67 -65.79 -19.35 3.76
C PRO A 67 -67.18 -19.72 4.30
N ALA A 68 -68.24 -19.33 3.59
CA ALA A 68 -69.62 -19.64 3.98
C ALA A 68 -69.85 -21.16 4.14
N ASP A 69 -69.29 -21.96 3.24
CA ASP A 69 -69.36 -23.43 3.27
C ASP A 69 -68.59 -24.06 4.45
N GLY A 70 -67.71 -23.29 5.12
CA GLY A 70 -66.92 -23.79 6.25
C GLY A 70 -67.79 -24.23 7.43
N SER A 71 -68.90 -23.53 7.68
CA SER A 71 -69.82 -23.86 8.78
C SER A 71 -70.59 -25.18 8.58
N LEU A 72 -70.67 -25.69 7.33
CA LEU A 72 -71.27 -26.99 7.02
C LEU A 72 -70.48 -28.14 7.65
N TRP A 73 -69.19 -27.94 7.89
CA TRP A 73 -68.33 -28.92 8.57
C TRP A 73 -68.49 -28.90 10.10
N GLY A 74 -69.34 -28.02 10.65
CA GLY A 74 -69.48 -27.81 12.09
C GLY A 74 -70.01 -29.01 12.89
N ASP A 75 -70.77 -29.94 12.27
CA ASP A 75 -71.14 -31.19 12.96
C ASP A 75 -70.01 -32.21 12.94
N PHE A 76 -69.10 -32.11 11.97
CA PHE A 76 -67.93 -32.96 11.88
C PHE A 76 -66.78 -32.46 12.77
N GLN A 77 -66.57 -31.13 12.84
CA GLN A 77 -65.57 -30.45 13.66
C GLN A 77 -66.18 -29.14 14.19
N ALA A 78 -66.55 -29.10 15.47
CA ALA A 78 -67.34 -27.99 16.03
C ALA A 78 -66.66 -26.62 15.93
N HIS A 79 -65.33 -26.56 15.99
CA HIS A 79 -64.57 -25.30 15.89
C HIS A 79 -64.61 -24.63 14.51
N ARG A 80 -65.11 -25.32 13.49
CA ARG A 80 -65.36 -24.75 12.15
C ARG A 80 -66.71 -24.05 12.04
N ARG A 81 -67.59 -24.21 13.02
CA ARG A 81 -68.92 -23.58 13.03
C ARG A 81 -68.80 -22.12 13.44
N VAL A 82 -69.25 -21.21 12.58
CA VAL A 82 -69.42 -19.80 12.98
C VAL A 82 -70.57 -19.75 14.00
N LEU A 83 -70.22 -19.41 15.24
CA LEU A 83 -71.17 -19.32 16.36
C LEU A 83 -71.59 -17.88 16.64
N GLY A 84 -70.78 -16.90 16.23
CA GLY A 84 -71.08 -15.49 16.44
C GLY A 84 -70.78 -14.65 15.20
N VAL A 85 -71.58 -13.61 14.96
CA VAL A 85 -71.34 -12.63 13.90
C VAL A 85 -71.28 -11.22 14.50
N LEU A 86 -70.13 -10.58 14.36
CA LEU A 86 -69.92 -9.17 14.67
C LEU A 86 -69.80 -8.40 13.36
N SER A 87 -70.58 -7.35 13.21
CA SER A 87 -70.47 -6.46 12.08
C SER A 87 -70.07 -5.07 12.53
N VAL A 88 -69.19 -4.41 11.78
CA VAL A 88 -68.68 -3.07 12.09
C VAL A 88 -69.08 -2.11 10.98
N GLY A 89 -69.76 -1.03 11.32
CA GLY A 89 -70.19 0.00 10.38
C GLY A 89 -69.92 1.41 10.89
N GLU A 90 -69.74 2.33 9.96
CA GLU A 90 -69.65 3.76 10.23
C GLU A 90 -70.99 4.41 9.84
N CYS A 91 -71.57 5.20 10.73
CA CYS A 91 -72.86 5.86 10.53
C CYS A 91 -72.69 7.16 9.74
N ASP A 92 -73.16 7.16 8.49
CA ASP A 92 -73.24 8.34 7.62
C ASP A 92 -74.59 9.07 7.75
N GLN A 93 -74.81 10.09 6.91
CA GLN A 93 -76.05 10.92 6.89
C GLN A 93 -77.32 10.11 6.58
N ASP A 94 -77.20 8.92 5.98
CA ASP A 94 -78.30 8.02 5.60
C ASP A 94 -78.90 7.23 6.78
N GLY A 95 -78.36 7.41 7.99
CA GLY A 95 -78.89 6.81 9.21
C GLY A 95 -78.54 5.32 9.42
N VAL A 96 -79.18 4.71 10.41
CA VAL A 96 -78.82 3.38 10.94
C VAL A 96 -79.52 2.23 10.19
N GLU A 97 -80.69 2.47 9.58
CA GLU A 97 -81.52 1.43 8.97
C GLU A 97 -80.84 0.67 7.80
N PRO A 98 -80.10 1.31 6.88
CA PRO A 98 -79.42 0.60 5.78
C PRO A 98 -78.35 -0.38 6.29
N LEU A 99 -77.59 0.03 7.32
CA LEU A 99 -76.54 -0.78 7.93
C LEU A 99 -77.14 -1.97 8.70
N GLN A 100 -78.30 -1.79 9.34
CA GLN A 100 -79.04 -2.90 9.96
C GLN A 100 -79.50 -3.94 8.93
N ARG A 101 -80.03 -3.52 7.78
CA ARG A 101 -80.41 -4.46 6.70
C ARG A 101 -79.20 -5.23 6.14
N LEU A 102 -78.04 -4.59 6.04
CA LEU A 102 -76.80 -5.24 5.64
C LEU A 102 -76.34 -6.27 6.68
N HIS A 103 -76.44 -5.94 7.98
CA HIS A 103 -76.17 -6.88 9.06
C HIS A 103 -77.10 -8.09 9.02
N GLU A 104 -78.41 -7.87 8.87
CA GLU A 104 -79.39 -8.96 8.74
C GLU A 104 -79.06 -9.87 7.55
N LYS A 105 -78.67 -9.29 6.41
CA LYS A 105 -78.24 -10.04 5.23
C LYS A 105 -76.98 -10.86 5.49
N LEU A 106 -76.02 -10.35 6.25
CA LEU A 106 -74.81 -11.10 6.66
C LEU A 106 -75.17 -12.24 7.62
N VAL A 107 -76.05 -12.00 8.60
CA VAL A 107 -76.50 -13.04 9.54
C VAL A 107 -77.24 -14.15 8.80
N GLN A 108 -78.05 -13.83 7.79
CA GLN A 108 -78.72 -14.82 6.93
C GLN A 108 -77.75 -15.72 6.16
N GLN A 109 -76.53 -15.24 5.85
CA GLN A 109 -75.48 -16.06 5.23
C GLN A 109 -74.83 -17.04 6.21
N HIS A 110 -75.02 -16.84 7.52
CA HIS A 110 -74.44 -17.66 8.58
C HIS A 110 -75.53 -18.17 9.54
N PRO A 111 -76.40 -19.10 9.11
CA PRO A 111 -77.53 -19.59 9.91
C PRO A 111 -77.13 -20.36 11.17
N THR A 112 -75.85 -20.72 11.32
CA THR A 112 -75.32 -21.39 12.51
C THR A 112 -75.00 -20.43 13.66
N ALA A 113 -75.03 -19.12 13.42
CA ALA A 113 -74.76 -18.10 14.43
C ALA A 113 -75.81 -18.17 15.55
N ILE A 114 -75.32 -18.22 16.79
CA ILE A 114 -76.11 -18.24 18.02
C ILE A 114 -76.52 -16.83 18.42
N ASP A 115 -75.58 -15.88 18.34
CA ASP A 115 -75.80 -14.46 18.62
C ASP A 115 -75.13 -13.62 17.50
N SER A 116 -75.63 -12.41 17.29
CA SER A 116 -75.04 -11.45 16.36
C SER A 116 -75.16 -10.02 16.89
N ARG A 117 -74.12 -9.21 16.70
CA ARG A 117 -74.10 -7.80 17.11
C ARG A 117 -73.60 -6.92 15.97
N CYS A 118 -74.33 -5.84 15.72
CA CYS A 118 -74.02 -4.78 14.78
C CYS A 118 -73.46 -3.58 15.55
N LEU A 119 -72.17 -3.30 15.35
CA LEU A 119 -71.39 -2.29 16.06
C LEU A 119 -71.26 -1.07 15.15
N LEU A 120 -71.98 0.00 15.48
CA LEU A 120 -72.11 1.18 14.64
C LEU A 120 -71.44 2.39 15.31
N PHE A 121 -70.52 3.03 14.59
CA PHE A 121 -69.72 4.15 15.09
C PHE A 121 -70.09 5.45 14.37
N GLY A 122 -70.26 6.54 15.13
CA GLY A 122 -70.63 7.87 14.63
C GLY A 122 -72.01 8.33 15.11
N ALA A 123 -72.19 9.65 15.24
CA ALA A 123 -73.45 10.25 15.66
C ALA A 123 -74.36 10.55 14.46
N PRO A 124 -75.65 10.16 14.47
CA PRO A 124 -76.61 10.74 13.55
C PRO A 124 -76.77 12.24 13.90
N SER A 125 -76.59 13.12 12.92
CA SER A 125 -76.74 14.57 13.10
C SER A 125 -78.14 14.91 13.66
N PRO A 126 -78.26 15.78 14.67
CA PRO A 126 -79.57 16.25 15.13
C PRO A 126 -80.08 17.35 14.19
N GLY A 127 -81.06 17.02 13.34
CA GLY A 127 -81.88 17.94 12.58
C GLY A 127 -82.74 17.14 11.59
N GLN A 128 -84.06 17.22 11.54
CA GLN A 128 -85.00 18.30 11.84
C GLN A 128 -86.18 17.79 12.66
N GLU A 129 -86.58 18.53 13.69
CA GLU A 129 -87.96 18.50 14.18
C GLU A 129 -88.85 19.07 13.05
N GLU A 130 -89.60 18.22 12.36
CA GLU A 130 -90.83 18.65 11.70
C GLU A 130 -92.04 18.21 12.53
N ASP A 131 -92.57 19.23 13.18
CA ASP A 131 -93.90 19.43 13.73
C ASP A 131 -95.00 18.50 13.18
N THR A 132 -95.38 17.47 13.93
CA THR A 132 -96.77 17.01 14.00
C THR A 132 -97.03 16.44 15.40
N GLY A 133 -97.92 17.11 16.14
CA GLY A 133 -98.31 16.71 17.48
C GLY A 133 -99.04 15.37 17.46
N GLU A 134 -98.43 14.37 18.08
CA GLU A 134 -99.07 13.35 18.90
C GLU A 134 -97.98 12.60 19.68
N GLN A 135 -98.21 12.32 20.94
CA GLN A 135 -97.24 11.75 21.89
C GLN A 135 -96.61 10.45 21.36
N ALA A 136 -95.43 10.55 20.75
CA ALA A 136 -94.56 9.43 20.42
C ALA A 136 -93.20 9.62 21.10
N ALA A 137 -92.81 8.63 21.90
CA ALA A 137 -91.53 8.57 22.61
C ALA A 137 -90.32 8.82 21.67
N PRO A 138 -89.20 9.35 22.19
CA PRO A 138 -88.02 9.71 21.39
C PRO A 138 -87.52 8.51 20.56
N LEU A 139 -87.10 8.76 19.30
CA LEU A 139 -86.58 7.75 18.36
C LEU A 139 -85.46 6.85 18.94
N SER A 140 -84.82 7.26 20.04
CA SER A 140 -83.88 6.44 20.80
C SER A 140 -84.47 5.18 21.45
N SER A 141 -85.79 5.06 21.59
CA SER A 141 -86.43 3.93 22.28
C SER A 141 -86.86 2.78 21.35
N LYS A 142 -86.91 2.97 20.02
CA LYS A 142 -87.23 1.91 19.05
C LYS A 142 -86.01 1.24 18.42
N LEU A 143 -84.82 1.85 18.51
CA LEU A 143 -83.58 1.37 17.88
C LEU A 143 -82.68 0.51 18.78
N ARG A 144 -82.97 0.39 20.10
CA ARG A 144 -82.22 -0.50 21.02
C ARG A 144 -82.70 -1.94 20.90
N SER A 145 -82.56 -2.54 19.71
CA SER A 145 -82.48 -4.00 19.65
C SER A 145 -81.15 -4.39 20.31
N THR A 146 -81.16 -5.43 21.16
CA THR A 146 -79.92 -5.96 21.77
C THR A 146 -78.86 -6.33 20.73
N GLN A 147 -79.24 -6.48 19.46
CA GLN A 147 -78.38 -6.81 18.34
C GLN A 147 -77.72 -5.61 17.64
N CYS A 148 -78.09 -4.35 17.94
CA CYS A 148 -77.49 -3.16 17.32
C CYS A 148 -77.02 -2.16 18.38
N LEU A 149 -75.72 -1.89 18.41
CA LEU A 149 -75.03 -1.08 19.42
C LEU A 149 -74.44 0.16 18.76
N LEU A 150 -74.85 1.33 19.24
CA LEU A 150 -74.40 2.63 18.75
C LEU A 150 -73.32 3.22 19.67
N TYR A 151 -72.25 3.68 19.04
CA TYR A 151 -71.09 4.30 19.67
C TYR A 151 -70.89 5.69 19.06
N PRO A 152 -71.12 6.78 19.82
CA PRO A 152 -70.87 8.15 19.33
C PRO A 152 -69.43 8.34 18.86
N GLU A 153 -68.49 7.75 19.60
CA GLU A 153 -67.05 7.67 19.30
C GLU A 153 -66.53 6.28 19.71
N LEU A 154 -65.34 5.88 19.23
CA LEU A 154 -64.72 4.60 19.60
C LEU A 154 -64.23 4.61 21.07
N ASP A 155 -65.13 4.23 21.98
CA ASP A 155 -64.82 3.94 23.39
C ASP A 155 -64.45 2.45 23.55
N GLY A 156 -63.16 2.20 23.70
CA GLY A 156 -62.60 0.85 23.84
C GLY A 156 -63.13 0.07 25.04
N ASP A 157 -63.30 0.70 26.20
CA ASP A 157 -63.71 0.02 27.44
C ASP A 157 -65.19 -0.38 27.40
N LYS A 158 -66.02 0.44 26.76
CA LYS A 158 -67.42 0.09 26.49
C LYS A 158 -67.51 -1.03 25.46
N LEU A 159 -66.79 -0.91 24.34
CA LEU A 159 -66.77 -1.93 23.29
C LEU A 159 -66.32 -3.29 23.84
N GLU A 160 -65.22 -3.34 24.59
CA GLU A 160 -64.72 -4.59 25.18
C GLU A 160 -65.72 -5.23 26.16
N ARG A 161 -66.47 -4.44 26.93
CA ARG A 161 -67.56 -4.96 27.78
C ARG A 161 -68.71 -5.54 26.97
N ASP A 162 -69.17 -4.83 25.95
CA ASP A 162 -70.27 -5.26 25.08
C ASP A 162 -69.89 -6.56 24.32
N ILE A 163 -68.63 -6.67 23.88
CA ILE A 163 -68.09 -7.92 23.32
C ILE A 163 -68.00 -9.03 24.38
N GLY A 164 -67.67 -8.71 25.64
CA GLY A 164 -67.69 -9.66 26.75
C GLY A 164 -69.08 -10.24 27.04
N GLU A 165 -70.13 -9.41 26.99
CA GLU A 165 -71.53 -9.84 27.12
C GLU A 165 -71.97 -10.73 25.96
N PHE A 166 -71.60 -10.34 24.73
CA PHE A 166 -71.80 -11.17 23.54
C PHE A 166 -71.08 -12.53 23.65
N ALA A 167 -69.84 -12.55 24.11
CA ALA A 167 -69.13 -13.80 24.32
C ALA A 167 -69.81 -14.70 25.37
N ALA A 168 -70.31 -14.10 26.46
CA ALA A 168 -71.05 -14.83 27.49
C ALA A 168 -72.35 -15.44 26.94
N SER A 169 -73.08 -14.73 26.09
CA SER A 169 -74.32 -15.25 25.48
C SER A 169 -74.05 -16.51 24.65
N LEU A 170 -72.98 -16.50 23.85
CA LEU A 170 -72.54 -17.66 23.06
C LEU A 170 -72.22 -18.85 23.97
N ALA A 171 -71.45 -18.62 25.04
CA ALA A 171 -71.03 -19.66 25.97
C ALA A 171 -72.24 -20.31 26.69
N TRP A 172 -73.19 -19.51 27.17
CA TRP A 172 -74.38 -20.02 27.87
C TRP A 172 -75.31 -20.85 26.98
N VAL A 173 -75.56 -20.40 25.76
CA VAL A 173 -76.40 -21.17 24.82
C VAL A 173 -75.69 -22.48 24.43
N LEU A 174 -74.37 -22.45 24.25
CA LEU A 174 -73.60 -23.66 23.93
C LEU A 174 -73.59 -24.64 25.12
N GLU A 175 -73.47 -24.14 26.35
CA GLU A 175 -73.59 -24.96 27.56
C GLU A 175 -74.97 -25.62 27.67
N SER A 176 -76.04 -24.87 27.43
CA SER A 176 -77.40 -25.42 27.41
C SER A 176 -77.55 -26.55 26.39
N ARG A 177 -77.02 -26.36 25.17
CA ARG A 177 -77.04 -27.39 24.10
C ARG A 177 -76.20 -28.61 24.46
N ARG A 178 -75.09 -28.43 25.20
CA ARG A 178 -74.25 -29.53 25.68
C ARG A 178 -75.00 -30.37 26.72
N LEU A 179 -75.61 -29.72 27.72
CA LEU A 179 -76.36 -30.38 28.79
C LEU A 179 -77.58 -31.15 28.27
N GLU A 180 -78.32 -30.60 27.31
CA GLU A 180 -79.44 -31.28 26.64
C GLU A 180 -78.99 -32.60 26.00
N ARG A 181 -77.89 -32.57 25.23
CA ARG A 181 -77.34 -33.76 24.58
C ARG A 181 -76.75 -34.78 25.57
N LEU A 182 -76.26 -34.31 26.71
CA LEU A 182 -75.73 -35.16 27.77
C LEU A 182 -76.85 -35.85 28.54
N PHE A 183 -78.00 -35.18 28.71
CA PHE A 183 -79.22 -35.77 29.25
C PHE A 183 -79.77 -36.86 28.32
N ASP A 184 -79.87 -36.58 27.01
CA ASP A 184 -80.30 -37.56 25.99
C ASP A 184 -79.45 -38.83 26.00
N ARG A 185 -78.14 -38.71 26.27
CA ARG A 185 -77.22 -39.85 26.41
C ARG A 185 -77.58 -40.77 27.56
N ASN A 186 -77.97 -40.21 28.71
CA ASN A 186 -78.21 -40.95 29.94
C ASN A 186 -79.66 -41.50 30.03
N SER A 187 -80.54 -41.13 29.09
CA SER A 187 -81.92 -41.60 29.03
C SER A 187 -82.01 -43.03 28.50
N THR A 188 -82.64 -43.92 29.27
CA THR A 188 -82.93 -45.33 28.91
C THR A 188 -83.93 -45.50 27.75
N SER A 189 -84.48 -44.41 27.20
CA SER A 189 -85.48 -44.41 26.11
C SER A 189 -84.90 -44.08 24.71
N ALA A 190 -83.59 -43.83 24.57
CA ALA A 190 -83.00 -43.32 23.33
C ALA A 190 -82.81 -44.42 22.26
N THR A 191 -83.87 -44.77 21.53
CA THR A 191 -83.82 -45.77 20.44
C THR A 191 -83.34 -45.23 19.09
N ALA A 192 -83.10 -43.93 18.91
CA ALA A 192 -82.49 -43.42 17.68
C ALA A 192 -81.67 -42.14 17.91
N LEU A 193 -80.36 -42.28 18.13
CA LEU A 193 -79.44 -41.15 18.03
C LEU A 193 -79.34 -40.70 16.56
N PRO A 194 -79.45 -39.39 16.26
CA PRO A 194 -79.32 -38.90 14.89
C PRO A 194 -77.90 -39.17 14.35
N LEU A 195 -77.82 -39.60 13.09
CA LEU A 195 -76.54 -39.75 12.41
C LEU A 195 -76.01 -38.37 12.01
N LEU A 196 -75.01 -37.86 12.73
CA LEU A 196 -74.24 -36.70 12.32
C LEU A 196 -73.44 -37.02 11.05
N LYS A 197 -73.35 -36.08 10.11
CA LYS A 197 -72.72 -36.29 8.80
C LYS A 197 -71.75 -35.17 8.46
N ALA A 198 -70.66 -35.51 7.79
CA ALA A 198 -69.85 -34.53 7.06
C ALA A 198 -70.57 -34.14 5.74
N PRO A 199 -70.32 -32.94 5.17
CA PRO A 199 -71.09 -32.41 4.03
C PRO A 199 -71.12 -33.29 2.77
N PHE A 200 -70.12 -34.15 2.58
CA PHE A 200 -70.00 -35.03 1.41
C PHE A 200 -70.53 -36.46 1.66
N GLU A 201 -70.90 -36.80 2.90
CA GLU A 201 -71.39 -38.13 3.24
C GLU A 201 -72.85 -38.29 2.83
N ASP A 202 -73.08 -38.98 1.71
CA ASP A 202 -74.42 -39.41 1.30
C ASP A 202 -74.64 -40.89 1.66
N PHE A 203 -75.69 -41.16 2.43
CA PHE A 203 -75.99 -42.47 2.98
C PHE A 203 -77.36 -42.90 2.48
N VAL A 204 -77.40 -43.47 1.28
CA VAL A 204 -78.62 -44.02 0.67
C VAL A 204 -78.72 -45.52 1.01
N GLY A 205 -79.85 -45.95 1.56
CA GLY A 205 -80.14 -47.37 1.80
C GLY A 205 -79.48 -48.02 3.03
N LEU A 206 -79.07 -47.23 4.04
CA LEU A 206 -78.52 -47.76 5.29
C LEU A 206 -79.57 -48.51 6.14
N ASP A 207 -79.20 -49.66 6.70
CA ASP A 207 -79.96 -50.33 7.75
C ASP A 207 -79.77 -49.61 9.10
N THR A 208 -80.76 -48.78 9.42
CA THR A 208 -80.80 -47.95 10.64
C THR A 208 -81.03 -48.73 11.93
N GLU A 209 -81.45 -50.00 11.86
CA GLU A 209 -81.69 -50.84 13.03
C GLU A 209 -80.46 -51.67 13.42
N SER A 210 -79.51 -51.81 12.49
CA SER A 210 -78.28 -52.58 12.68
C SER A 210 -77.48 -52.14 13.92
N ARG A 211 -76.87 -53.12 14.60
CA ARG A 211 -75.97 -52.86 15.75
C ARG A 211 -74.78 -51.97 15.35
N GLN A 212 -74.31 -52.09 14.10
CA GLN A 212 -73.22 -51.28 13.57
C GLN A 212 -73.65 -49.82 13.37
N PHE A 213 -74.85 -49.57 12.82
CA PHE A 213 -75.39 -48.21 12.67
C PHE A 213 -75.57 -47.52 14.03
N ARG A 214 -76.18 -48.19 15.01
CA ARG A 214 -76.34 -47.65 16.36
C ARG A 214 -74.99 -47.34 17.04
N ARG A 215 -74.00 -48.21 16.86
CA ARG A 215 -72.63 -47.96 17.35
C ARG A 215 -71.97 -46.77 16.66
N ARG A 216 -72.15 -46.61 15.33
CA ARG A 216 -71.66 -45.45 14.57
C ARG A 216 -72.29 -44.15 15.09
N CYS A 217 -73.61 -44.08 15.19
CA CYS A 217 -74.31 -42.91 15.73
C CYS A 217 -73.84 -42.60 17.16
N GLY A 218 -73.70 -43.63 18.01
CA GLY A 218 -73.20 -43.49 19.37
C GLY A 218 -71.76 -42.98 19.46
N GLY A 219 -70.88 -43.38 18.54
CA GLY A 219 -69.50 -42.89 18.44
C GLY A 219 -69.42 -41.44 17.97
N ARG A 220 -70.13 -41.10 16.87
CA ARG A 220 -70.19 -39.73 16.33
C ARG A 220 -70.78 -38.73 17.33
N GLN A 221 -71.84 -39.11 18.05
CA GLN A 221 -72.46 -38.25 19.05
C GLN A 221 -71.52 -37.98 20.24
N ARG A 222 -70.78 -38.99 20.72
CA ARG A 222 -69.77 -38.80 21.79
C ARG A 222 -68.64 -37.90 21.35
N LYS A 223 -68.16 -38.06 20.11
CA LYS A 223 -67.18 -37.15 19.50
C LYS A 223 -67.69 -35.72 19.52
N HIS A 224 -68.91 -35.47 19.03
CA HIS A 224 -69.50 -34.12 19.00
C HIS A 224 -69.71 -33.52 20.39
N LEU A 225 -70.15 -34.34 21.35
CA LEU A 225 -70.27 -33.91 22.74
C LEU A 225 -68.88 -33.58 23.35
N GLY A 226 -67.85 -34.34 22.96
CA GLY A 226 -66.45 -34.06 23.26
C GLY A 226 -66.00 -32.70 22.74
N ASP A 227 -66.31 -32.39 21.47
CA ASP A 227 -66.00 -31.09 20.86
C ASP A 227 -66.67 -29.93 21.63
N LEU A 228 -67.96 -30.05 21.94
CA LEU A 228 -68.69 -29.03 22.70
C LEU A 228 -68.06 -28.84 24.09
N SER A 229 -67.76 -29.93 24.79
CA SER A 229 -67.13 -29.90 26.10
C SER A 229 -65.76 -29.23 26.03
N LEU A 230 -64.99 -29.50 24.97
CA LEU A 230 -63.68 -28.89 24.74
C LEU A 230 -63.79 -27.37 24.52
N GLN A 231 -64.70 -26.93 23.66
CA GLN A 231 -64.98 -25.51 23.40
C GLN A 231 -65.45 -24.75 24.65
N LEU A 232 -66.11 -25.44 25.58
CA LEU A 232 -66.60 -24.88 26.85
C LEU A 232 -65.56 -24.94 27.98
N GLY A 233 -64.32 -25.35 27.69
CA GLY A 233 -63.21 -25.39 28.66
C GLY A 233 -63.21 -26.64 29.56
N LEU A 234 -63.98 -27.68 29.23
CA LEU A 234 -64.08 -28.93 30.00
C LEU A 234 -63.16 -30.02 29.41
N ALA A 235 -61.84 -29.77 29.40
CA ALA A 235 -60.86 -30.63 28.74
C ALA A 235 -60.84 -32.09 29.26
N ARG A 236 -61.01 -32.31 30.57
CA ARG A 236 -61.04 -33.68 31.16
C ARG A 236 -62.25 -34.48 30.70
N GLU A 237 -63.42 -33.83 30.66
CA GLU A 237 -64.65 -34.45 30.17
C GLU A 237 -64.56 -34.74 28.67
N ALA A 238 -64.05 -33.77 27.89
CA ALA A 238 -63.81 -33.95 26.46
C ALA A 238 -62.90 -35.14 26.18
N HIS A 239 -61.78 -35.28 26.92
CA HIS A 239 -60.86 -36.40 26.77
C HIS A 239 -61.55 -37.75 27.02
N ALA A 240 -62.33 -37.90 28.10
CA ALA A 240 -63.07 -39.13 28.39
C ALA A 240 -64.08 -39.47 27.28
N LEU A 241 -64.82 -38.46 26.80
CA LEU A 241 -65.78 -38.62 25.70
C LEU A 241 -65.10 -39.04 24.39
N TYR A 242 -63.91 -38.50 24.09
CA TYR A 242 -63.14 -38.91 22.94
C TYR A 242 -62.63 -40.34 23.07
N THR A 243 -62.14 -40.77 24.25
CA THR A 243 -61.72 -42.17 24.47
C THR A 243 -62.87 -43.14 24.21
N GLU A 244 -64.08 -42.87 24.73
CA GLU A 244 -65.26 -43.70 24.43
C GLU A 244 -65.63 -43.69 22.94
N ALA A 245 -65.55 -42.52 22.28
CA ALA A 245 -65.81 -42.40 20.86
C ALA A 245 -64.82 -43.22 20.02
N GLN A 246 -63.54 -43.23 20.38
CA GLN A 246 -62.51 -44.00 19.68
C GLN A 246 -62.81 -45.51 19.73
N GLU A 247 -63.21 -46.05 20.88
CA GLU A 247 -63.56 -47.48 21.02
C GLU A 247 -64.74 -47.87 20.11
N LEU A 248 -65.77 -47.04 20.09
CA LEU A 248 -66.98 -47.29 19.28
C LEU A 248 -66.71 -47.17 17.78
N LEU A 249 -65.95 -46.15 17.37
CA LEU A 249 -65.65 -45.86 15.95
C LEU A 249 -64.60 -46.83 15.38
N ARG A 250 -63.64 -47.32 16.19
CA ARG A 250 -62.76 -48.44 15.79
C ARG A 250 -63.56 -49.73 15.59
N GLY A 251 -64.56 -49.97 16.45
CA GLY A 251 -65.42 -51.16 16.37
C GLY A 251 -66.40 -51.17 15.19
N VAL A 252 -66.65 -50.02 14.56
CA VAL A 252 -67.42 -49.88 13.32
C VAL A 252 -66.62 -48.97 12.41
N PRO A 253 -65.72 -49.50 11.55
CA PRO A 253 -64.54 -48.83 10.95
C PRO A 253 -64.87 -47.52 10.22
N ASP A 254 -65.18 -46.49 11.00
CA ASP A 254 -65.61 -45.17 10.59
C ASP A 254 -64.39 -44.26 10.69
N TRP A 255 -63.45 -44.50 9.77
CA TRP A 255 -62.11 -43.94 9.81
C TRP A 255 -62.11 -42.41 9.77
N LEU A 256 -63.07 -41.81 9.06
CA LEU A 256 -63.22 -40.36 8.95
C LEU A 256 -63.49 -39.71 10.32
N TRP A 257 -64.49 -40.23 11.05
CA TRP A 257 -64.85 -39.70 12.36
C TRP A 257 -63.87 -40.12 13.44
N LEU A 258 -63.23 -41.29 13.29
CA LEU A 258 -62.10 -41.68 14.14
C LEU A 258 -60.94 -40.68 14.00
N ALA A 259 -60.59 -40.25 12.78
CA ALA A 259 -59.54 -39.25 12.55
C ALA A 259 -59.82 -37.95 13.30
N ALA A 260 -61.06 -37.43 13.19
CA ALA A 260 -61.47 -36.23 13.90
C ALA A 260 -61.49 -36.40 15.43
N THR A 261 -61.80 -37.62 15.91
CA THR A 261 -61.74 -37.95 17.34
C THR A 261 -60.30 -37.95 17.85
N LEU A 262 -59.35 -38.53 17.10
CA LEU A 262 -57.93 -38.54 17.44
C LEU A 262 -57.36 -37.12 17.44
N GLU A 263 -57.67 -36.31 16.44
CA GLU A 263 -57.27 -34.89 16.41
C GLU A 263 -57.81 -34.13 17.63
N GLY A 264 -59.10 -34.32 17.96
CA GLY A 264 -59.73 -33.71 19.14
C GLY A 264 -59.15 -34.20 20.48
N THR A 265 -58.75 -35.47 20.57
CA THR A 265 -58.10 -36.05 21.76
C THR A 265 -56.79 -35.32 22.06
N VAL A 266 -55.95 -35.14 21.04
CA VAL A 266 -54.68 -34.42 21.19
C VAL A 266 -54.92 -32.94 21.47
N ALA A 267 -55.92 -32.32 20.85
CA ALA A 267 -56.31 -30.94 21.16
C ALA A 267 -56.79 -30.75 22.61
N ALA A 268 -57.51 -31.74 23.17
CA ALA A 268 -57.92 -31.74 24.58
C ALA A 268 -56.74 -31.90 25.53
N ALA A 269 -55.77 -32.76 25.18
CA ALA A 269 -54.54 -32.94 25.96
C ALA A 269 -53.62 -31.71 25.91
N ALA A 270 -53.55 -31.01 24.77
CA ALA A 270 -52.70 -29.83 24.58
C ALA A 270 -53.06 -28.64 25.49
N GLY A 271 -54.32 -28.56 25.97
CA GLY A 271 -54.79 -27.51 26.88
C GLY A 271 -54.54 -27.77 28.38
N GLY A 272 -54.11 -28.97 28.77
CA GLY A 272 -53.93 -29.38 30.18
C GLY A 272 -52.47 -29.45 30.65
N GLU A 273 -52.25 -29.41 31.98
CA GLU A 273 -50.91 -29.57 32.57
C GLU A 273 -50.25 -30.93 32.25
N ASP A 274 -51.06 -31.96 32.00
CA ASP A 274 -50.60 -33.32 31.65
C ASP A 274 -50.02 -33.44 30.23
N GLY A 275 -50.36 -32.51 29.32
CA GLY A 275 -49.88 -32.51 27.92
C GLY A 275 -48.37 -32.24 27.76
N LYS A 276 -47.68 -31.82 28.83
CA LYS A 276 -46.24 -31.49 28.82
C LYS A 276 -45.33 -32.67 29.13
N ARG A 277 -45.87 -33.84 29.50
CA ARG A 277 -45.06 -35.03 29.80
C ARG A 277 -44.55 -35.67 28.51
N ALA A 278 -43.27 -36.07 28.47
CA ALA A 278 -42.65 -36.62 27.26
C ALA A 278 -43.42 -37.83 26.65
N GLY A 279 -43.95 -38.74 27.48
CA GLY A 279 -44.75 -39.87 26.99
C GLY A 279 -46.10 -39.48 26.37
N ALA A 280 -46.73 -38.40 26.84
CA ALA A 280 -47.96 -37.88 26.26
C ALA A 280 -47.72 -37.21 24.89
N VAL A 281 -46.52 -36.66 24.68
CA VAL A 281 -46.13 -36.07 23.39
C VAL A 281 -45.93 -37.15 22.32
N ASP A 282 -45.32 -38.28 22.67
CA ASP A 282 -45.14 -39.41 21.74
C ASP A 282 -46.48 -40.06 21.37
N GLU A 283 -47.38 -40.24 22.34
CA GLU A 283 -48.74 -40.73 22.09
C GLU A 283 -49.53 -39.77 21.19
N GLY A 284 -49.50 -38.46 21.49
CA GLY A 284 -50.17 -37.46 20.65
C GLY A 284 -49.61 -37.38 19.24
N TRP A 285 -48.31 -37.57 19.05
CA TRP A 285 -47.68 -37.68 17.74
C TRP A 285 -48.20 -38.86 16.93
N GLU A 286 -48.28 -40.06 17.54
CA GLU A 286 -48.82 -41.25 16.89
C GLU A 286 -50.30 -41.09 16.54
N GLN A 287 -51.10 -40.50 17.45
CA GLN A 287 -52.52 -40.21 17.21
C GLN A 287 -52.73 -39.22 16.06
N LEU A 288 -51.92 -38.16 15.96
CA LEU A 288 -51.99 -37.20 14.85
C LEU A 288 -51.52 -37.82 13.52
N ARG A 289 -50.51 -38.68 13.55
CA ARG A 289 -50.07 -39.44 12.36
C ARG A 289 -51.19 -40.36 11.89
N GLU A 290 -51.80 -41.11 12.81
CA GLU A 290 -52.93 -42.00 12.52
C GLU A 290 -54.11 -41.19 11.97
N SER A 291 -54.43 -40.03 12.56
CA SER A 291 -55.48 -39.13 12.08
C SER A 291 -55.24 -38.68 10.64
N CYS A 292 -54.05 -38.15 10.33
CA CYS A 292 -53.67 -37.76 8.97
C CYS A 292 -53.77 -38.93 7.97
N ALA A 293 -53.38 -40.14 8.38
CA ALA A 293 -53.47 -41.33 7.53
C ALA A 293 -54.92 -41.75 7.26
N HIS A 294 -55.82 -41.60 8.24
CA HIS A 294 -57.25 -41.85 8.04
C HIS A 294 -57.90 -40.77 7.18
N TYR A 295 -57.57 -39.49 7.36
CA TYR A 295 -58.03 -38.41 6.49
C TYR A 295 -57.62 -38.61 5.03
N ALA A 296 -56.39 -39.07 4.78
CA ALA A 296 -55.87 -39.33 3.44
C ALA A 296 -56.71 -40.32 2.61
N LYS A 297 -57.55 -41.15 3.26
CA LYS A 297 -58.44 -42.10 2.59
C LYS A 297 -59.59 -41.43 1.85
N TYR A 298 -59.84 -40.15 2.08
CA TYR A 298 -61.02 -39.44 1.60
C TYR A 298 -60.63 -38.15 0.86
N SER A 299 -60.75 -38.15 -0.47
CA SER A 299 -60.40 -36.99 -1.31
C SER A 299 -61.11 -35.67 -0.93
N PRO A 300 -62.43 -35.65 -0.61
CA PRO A 300 -63.14 -34.41 -0.25
C PRO A 300 -62.65 -33.71 1.03
N VAL A 301 -61.83 -34.38 1.86
CA VAL A 301 -61.26 -33.81 3.10
C VAL A 301 -59.78 -33.50 3.01
N ALA A 302 -59.20 -33.43 1.81
CA ALA A 302 -57.80 -33.06 1.61
C ALA A 302 -57.41 -31.75 2.31
N VAL A 303 -58.32 -30.77 2.38
CA VAL A 303 -58.12 -29.50 3.09
C VAL A 303 -58.01 -29.71 4.60
N ILE A 304 -58.89 -30.54 5.17
CA ILE A 304 -58.86 -30.91 6.59
C ILE A 304 -57.60 -31.71 6.92
N GLN A 305 -57.19 -32.62 6.02
CA GLN A 305 -55.95 -33.36 6.14
C GLN A 305 -54.74 -32.41 6.19
N ALA A 306 -54.68 -31.43 5.28
CA ALA A 306 -53.62 -30.44 5.23
C ALA A 306 -53.56 -29.62 6.53
N GLU A 307 -54.71 -29.11 6.99
CA GLU A 307 -54.80 -28.38 8.25
C GLU A 307 -54.41 -29.25 9.46
N CYS A 308 -54.85 -30.50 9.53
CA CYS A 308 -54.47 -31.44 10.60
C CYS A 308 -52.94 -31.64 10.64
N ALA A 309 -52.30 -31.81 9.47
CA ALA A 309 -50.85 -31.90 9.38
C ALA A 309 -50.14 -30.59 9.81
N ILE A 310 -50.68 -29.42 9.46
CA ILE A 310 -50.13 -28.11 9.88
C ILE A 310 -50.23 -27.93 11.40
N LYS A 311 -51.39 -28.26 11.99
CA LYS A 311 -51.61 -28.26 13.44
C LYS A 311 -50.63 -29.20 14.15
N ALA A 312 -50.46 -30.41 13.63
CA ALA A 312 -49.51 -31.39 14.14
C ALA A 312 -48.07 -30.88 14.08
N ALA A 313 -47.67 -30.26 12.96
CA ALA A 313 -46.33 -29.69 12.79
C ALA A 313 -46.05 -28.58 13.82
N ARG A 314 -47.00 -27.66 14.03
CA ARG A 314 -46.87 -26.59 15.02
C ARG A 314 -46.80 -27.10 16.45
N TRP A 315 -47.68 -28.05 16.79
CA TRP A 315 -47.71 -28.65 18.12
C TRP A 315 -46.40 -29.36 18.45
N LEU A 316 -45.85 -30.15 17.52
CA LEU A 316 -44.56 -30.82 17.71
C LEU A 316 -43.39 -29.86 17.84
N THR A 317 -43.39 -28.77 17.08
CA THR A 317 -42.37 -27.73 17.21
C THR A 317 -42.43 -27.04 18.57
N ALA A 318 -43.63 -26.75 19.07
CA ALA A 318 -43.80 -26.20 20.43
C ALA A 318 -43.23 -27.14 21.51
N HIS A 319 -43.18 -28.45 21.25
CA HIS A 319 -42.60 -29.47 22.14
C HIS A 319 -41.15 -29.86 21.77
N GLY A 320 -40.48 -29.11 20.89
CA GLY A 320 -39.07 -29.35 20.54
C GLY A 320 -38.80 -30.58 19.68
N ARG A 321 -39.78 -31.05 18.89
CA ARG A 321 -39.69 -32.24 18.01
C ARG A 321 -39.70 -31.86 16.51
N PRO A 322 -38.67 -31.16 16.00
CA PRO A 322 -38.68 -30.59 14.65
C PRO A 322 -38.68 -31.62 13.52
N LEU A 323 -38.12 -32.82 13.73
CA LEU A 323 -38.10 -33.88 12.72
C LEU A 323 -39.51 -34.40 12.42
N GLY A 324 -40.27 -34.72 13.46
CA GLY A 324 -41.67 -35.13 13.31
C GLY A 324 -42.53 -34.02 12.73
N ALA A 325 -42.29 -32.76 13.11
CA ALA A 325 -42.97 -31.62 12.50
C ALA A 325 -42.69 -31.51 11.00
N ALA A 326 -41.45 -31.74 10.57
CA ALA A 326 -41.08 -31.71 9.16
C ALA A 326 -41.72 -32.84 8.33
N GLU A 327 -41.97 -34.02 8.92
CA GLU A 327 -42.71 -35.12 8.26
C GLU A 327 -44.14 -34.67 7.87
N PHE A 328 -44.84 -34.01 8.80
CA PHE A 328 -46.17 -33.50 8.53
C PHE A 328 -46.18 -32.42 7.44
N VAL A 329 -45.25 -31.45 7.48
CA VAL A 329 -45.18 -30.43 6.43
C VAL A 329 -44.84 -31.06 5.07
N GLN A 330 -43.96 -32.06 5.04
CA GLN A 330 -43.65 -32.78 3.81
C GLN A 330 -44.89 -33.47 3.21
N SER A 331 -45.75 -34.03 4.06
CA SER A 331 -47.02 -34.62 3.62
C SER A 331 -47.92 -33.57 2.94
N VAL A 332 -48.01 -32.35 3.49
CA VAL A 332 -48.78 -31.22 2.91
C VAL A 332 -48.22 -30.83 1.54
N VAL A 333 -46.90 -30.74 1.41
CA VAL A 333 -46.25 -30.42 0.12
C VAL A 333 -46.59 -31.44 -0.95
N SER A 334 -46.71 -32.72 -0.59
CA SER A 334 -47.00 -33.81 -1.53
C SER A 334 -48.48 -33.91 -1.94
N MET A 335 -49.37 -33.13 -1.32
CA MET A 335 -50.79 -33.15 -1.64
C MET A 335 -51.03 -32.54 -3.02
N ASN A 336 -51.72 -33.28 -3.90
CA ASN A 336 -52.09 -32.81 -5.22
C ASN A 336 -53.44 -32.08 -5.13
N MET A 337 -53.39 -30.77 -4.88
CA MET A 337 -54.57 -29.90 -4.89
C MET A 337 -54.66 -29.17 -6.23
N ALA A 338 -55.84 -29.19 -6.86
CA ALA A 338 -56.10 -28.39 -8.04
C ALA A 338 -56.06 -26.90 -7.67
N GLN A 339 -55.00 -26.21 -8.08
CA GLN A 339 -54.73 -24.81 -7.77
C GLN A 339 -54.32 -24.07 -9.05
N SER A 340 -54.77 -22.83 -9.18
CA SER A 340 -54.25 -21.87 -10.17
C SER A 340 -52.80 -21.48 -9.88
N GLU A 341 -52.09 -20.90 -10.86
CA GLU A 341 -50.69 -20.49 -10.64
C GLU A 341 -50.53 -19.41 -9.57
N SER A 342 -51.51 -18.49 -9.41
CA SER A 342 -51.49 -17.49 -8.34
C SER A 342 -51.72 -18.10 -6.95
N GLU A 343 -52.62 -19.09 -6.85
CA GLU A 343 -52.82 -19.85 -5.62
C GLU A 343 -51.56 -20.64 -5.24
N LYS A 344 -50.83 -21.18 -6.23
CA LYS A 344 -49.54 -21.85 -5.98
C LYS A 344 -48.49 -20.91 -5.39
N VAL A 345 -48.43 -19.64 -5.83
CA VAL A 345 -47.52 -18.64 -5.24
C VAL A 345 -47.85 -18.44 -3.75
N SER A 346 -49.14 -18.24 -3.43
CA SER A 346 -49.60 -18.09 -2.04
C SER A 346 -49.36 -19.34 -1.20
N TRP A 347 -49.62 -20.52 -1.78
CA TRP A 347 -49.39 -21.83 -1.18
C TRP A 347 -47.93 -22.03 -0.78
N TYR A 348 -47.00 -21.86 -1.73
CA TYR A 348 -45.57 -22.00 -1.44
C TYR A 348 -45.04 -20.90 -0.52
N GLY A 349 -45.60 -19.68 -0.59
CA GLY A 349 -45.30 -18.61 0.35
C GLY A 349 -45.73 -18.95 1.79
N SER A 350 -46.89 -19.59 1.95
CA SER A 350 -47.39 -20.03 3.25
C SER A 350 -46.60 -21.22 3.80
N LEU A 351 -46.23 -22.18 2.94
CA LEU A 351 -45.30 -23.26 3.30
C LEU A 351 -43.93 -22.73 3.72
N ALA A 352 -43.40 -21.71 3.03
CA ALA A 352 -42.13 -21.10 3.39
C ALA A 352 -42.19 -20.47 4.79
N ARG A 353 -43.28 -19.75 5.10
CA ARG A 353 -43.53 -19.19 6.44
C ARG A 353 -43.61 -20.29 7.50
N LEU A 354 -44.32 -21.38 7.22
CA LEU A 354 -44.41 -22.52 8.12
C LEU A 354 -43.01 -23.11 8.39
N TYR A 355 -42.22 -23.40 7.35
CA TYR A 355 -40.84 -23.88 7.56
C TYR A 355 -39.96 -22.91 8.34
N LEU A 356 -40.19 -21.60 8.21
CA LEU A 356 -39.49 -20.59 8.99
C LEU A 356 -39.89 -20.63 10.48
N GLU A 357 -41.19 -20.75 10.78
CA GLU A 357 -41.71 -20.96 12.15
C GLU A 357 -41.12 -22.23 12.80
N LEU A 358 -40.88 -23.29 12.01
CA LEU A 358 -40.25 -24.52 12.47
C LEU A 358 -38.72 -24.43 12.67
N GLY A 359 -38.10 -23.27 12.39
CA GLY A 359 -36.64 -23.08 12.46
C GLY A 359 -35.87 -23.67 11.27
N LEU A 360 -36.56 -24.13 10.21
CA LEU A 360 -35.97 -24.79 9.04
C LEU A 360 -35.71 -23.77 7.90
N GLY A 361 -34.83 -22.80 8.16
CA GLY A 361 -34.61 -21.64 7.27
C GLY A 361 -34.20 -21.98 5.82
N ARG A 362 -33.45 -23.07 5.59
CA ARG A 362 -33.08 -23.48 4.22
C ARG A 362 -34.29 -23.99 3.43
N LYS A 363 -35.19 -24.75 4.07
CA LYS A 363 -36.43 -25.22 3.43
C LYS A 363 -37.37 -24.05 3.19
N ALA A 364 -37.46 -23.12 4.13
CA ALA A 364 -38.22 -21.88 3.95
C ALA A 364 -37.75 -21.12 2.70
N ALA A 365 -36.44 -20.85 2.58
CA ALA A 365 -35.88 -20.19 1.40
C ALA A 365 -36.11 -20.95 0.09
N PHE A 366 -36.04 -22.29 0.12
CA PHE A 366 -36.39 -23.11 -1.03
C PHE A 366 -37.82 -22.89 -1.51
N TYR A 367 -38.81 -22.96 -0.61
CA TYR A 367 -40.20 -22.73 -1.00
C TYR A 367 -40.49 -21.26 -1.35
N THR A 368 -39.80 -20.29 -0.73
CA THR A 368 -39.86 -18.89 -1.18
C THR A 368 -39.35 -18.73 -2.61
N ARG A 369 -38.23 -19.40 -2.96
CA ARG A 369 -37.71 -19.40 -4.34
C ARG A 369 -38.67 -20.10 -5.29
N VAL A 370 -39.26 -21.23 -4.91
CA VAL A 370 -40.27 -21.92 -5.73
C VAL A 370 -41.49 -21.01 -5.96
N ALA A 371 -41.96 -20.30 -4.93
CA ALA A 371 -43.02 -19.31 -5.07
C ALA A 371 -42.63 -18.21 -6.07
N ALA A 372 -41.41 -17.69 -6.01
CA ALA A 372 -40.89 -16.71 -6.95
C ALA A 372 -40.93 -17.22 -8.40
N LEU A 373 -40.47 -18.46 -8.64
CA LEU A 373 -40.46 -19.05 -9.97
C LEU A 373 -41.88 -19.26 -10.52
N LYS A 374 -42.88 -19.51 -9.65
CA LYS A 374 -44.30 -19.62 -10.04
C LYS A 374 -44.90 -18.28 -10.49
N CYS A 375 -44.41 -17.14 -9.99
CA CYS A 375 -44.79 -15.82 -10.51
C CYS A 375 -44.47 -15.66 -12.00
N MET A 376 -43.55 -16.46 -12.55
CA MET A 376 -43.13 -16.40 -13.95
C MET A 376 -43.81 -17.44 -14.87
N ALA A 377 -44.55 -18.41 -14.33
CA ALA A 377 -45.15 -19.51 -15.10
C ALA A 377 -46.55 -19.20 -15.65
N GLY A 378 -47.31 -18.32 -14.99
CA GLY A 378 -48.62 -17.84 -15.41
C GLY A 378 -48.57 -16.50 -16.14
N LYS A 379 -49.38 -15.53 -15.71
CA LYS A 379 -49.17 -14.12 -16.10
C LYS A 379 -47.89 -13.63 -15.41
N PRO A 380 -46.81 -13.34 -16.15
CA PRO A 380 -45.51 -13.08 -15.56
C PRO A 380 -45.54 -11.80 -14.73
N ASP A 381 -45.18 -11.91 -13.45
CA ASP A 381 -44.95 -10.78 -12.55
C ASP A 381 -43.47 -10.78 -12.12
N PRO A 382 -42.59 -10.10 -12.88
CA PRO A 382 -41.16 -10.09 -12.60
C PRO A 382 -40.82 -9.31 -11.32
N TYR A 383 -41.64 -8.32 -10.92
CA TYR A 383 -41.43 -7.56 -9.68
C TYR A 383 -41.67 -8.44 -8.46
N GLN A 384 -42.79 -9.18 -8.43
CA GLN A 384 -43.08 -10.11 -7.35
C GLN A 384 -42.05 -11.26 -7.30
N CYS A 385 -41.65 -11.78 -8.46
CA CYS A 385 -40.57 -12.77 -8.56
C CYS A 385 -39.28 -12.25 -7.92
N TYR A 386 -38.86 -11.03 -8.29
CA TYR A 386 -37.65 -10.42 -7.78
C TYR A 386 -37.67 -10.26 -6.25
N HIS A 387 -38.76 -9.70 -5.71
CA HIS A 387 -38.92 -9.54 -4.25
C HIS A 387 -38.89 -10.87 -3.49
N LEU A 388 -39.50 -11.93 -4.03
CA LEU A 388 -39.46 -13.25 -3.41
C LEU A 388 -38.07 -13.89 -3.50
N LEU A 389 -37.35 -13.72 -4.61
CA LEU A 389 -35.96 -14.17 -4.74
C LEU A 389 -35.07 -13.48 -3.69
N LEU A 390 -35.19 -12.16 -3.51
CA LEU A 390 -34.47 -11.42 -2.46
C LEU A 390 -34.78 -11.96 -1.05
N LYS A 391 -36.06 -12.24 -0.75
CA LYS A 391 -36.46 -12.84 0.54
C LYS A 391 -35.89 -14.24 0.75
N SER A 392 -35.53 -14.97 -0.31
CA SER A 392 -34.94 -16.31 -0.21
C SER A 392 -33.44 -16.30 0.12
N LEU A 393 -32.71 -15.21 -0.18
CA LEU A 393 -31.25 -15.16 -0.09
C LEU A 393 -30.67 -15.54 1.28
N PRO A 394 -31.21 -15.07 2.43
CA PRO A 394 -30.65 -15.38 3.75
C PRO A 394 -30.61 -16.88 4.05
N GLY A 395 -31.59 -17.66 3.58
CA GLY A 395 -31.61 -19.11 3.81
C GLY A 395 -30.56 -19.89 3.01
N TYR A 396 -29.94 -19.25 2.01
CA TYR A 396 -28.80 -19.76 1.26
C TYR A 396 -27.47 -19.13 1.69
N ARG A 397 -27.47 -18.33 2.77
CA ARG A 397 -26.32 -17.56 3.27
C ARG A 397 -25.71 -16.63 2.21
N LEU A 398 -26.54 -16.09 1.31
CA LEU A 398 -26.14 -15.08 0.35
C LEU A 398 -26.62 -13.71 0.83
N SER A 399 -25.75 -12.72 0.80
CA SER A 399 -26.05 -11.34 1.19
C SER A 399 -25.57 -10.40 0.08
N LEU A 400 -26.44 -9.53 -0.42
CA LEU A 400 -26.09 -8.58 -1.48
C LEU A 400 -25.33 -7.34 -0.96
N ASP A 401 -25.22 -7.18 0.36
CA ASP A 401 -24.60 -5.99 0.96
C ASP A 401 -23.11 -6.17 1.28
N LYS A 402 -22.59 -7.41 1.24
CA LYS A 402 -21.21 -7.71 1.67
C LYS A 402 -20.53 -8.68 0.71
N PRO A 403 -19.36 -8.32 0.15
CA PRO A 403 -18.57 -9.26 -0.63
C PRO A 403 -18.16 -10.45 0.24
N THR A 404 -18.32 -11.66 -0.26
CA THR A 404 -17.82 -12.89 0.38
C THR A 404 -16.29 -12.91 0.31
N LYS A 405 -15.61 -12.24 1.25
CA LYS A 405 -14.15 -12.34 1.38
C LYS A 405 -13.79 -13.65 2.10
N GLY A 406 -13.16 -14.58 1.39
CA GLY A 406 -12.60 -15.81 1.97
C GLY A 406 -13.50 -17.05 1.84
N ARG A 407 -13.48 -17.93 2.86
CA ARG A 407 -14.18 -19.22 2.88
C ARG A 407 -15.67 -19.01 2.62
N MET A 408 -16.18 -19.52 1.50
CA MET A 408 -17.59 -19.36 1.16
C MET A 408 -18.47 -19.96 2.26
N GLU A 409 -19.39 -19.16 2.77
CA GLU A 409 -20.47 -19.63 3.63
C GLU A 409 -21.67 -20.05 2.77
N GLY A 410 -22.10 -21.31 2.90
CA GLY A 410 -23.27 -21.83 2.18
C GLY A 410 -22.92 -22.76 1.01
N TRP A 411 -23.70 -22.69 -0.07
CA TRP A 411 -23.64 -23.62 -1.20
C TRP A 411 -23.40 -22.88 -2.53
N PRO A 412 -22.16 -22.89 -3.06
CA PRO A 412 -21.75 -22.09 -4.23
C PRO A 412 -22.71 -22.17 -5.41
N ARG A 413 -23.03 -23.40 -5.83
CA ARG A 413 -23.87 -23.64 -7.01
C ARG A 413 -25.28 -23.10 -6.83
N LEU A 414 -25.84 -23.13 -5.63
CA LEU A 414 -27.17 -22.57 -5.35
C LEU A 414 -27.13 -21.04 -5.32
N GLN A 415 -26.06 -20.44 -4.82
CA GLN A 415 -25.88 -18.98 -4.80
C GLN A 415 -25.68 -18.42 -6.22
N ILE A 416 -24.88 -19.09 -7.05
CA ILE A 416 -24.72 -18.79 -8.48
C ILE A 416 -26.08 -18.85 -9.17
N GLN A 417 -26.84 -19.92 -8.96
CA GLN A 417 -28.16 -20.10 -9.59
C GLN A 417 -29.15 -19.00 -9.15
N LEU A 418 -29.13 -18.58 -7.88
CA LEU A 418 -29.98 -17.49 -7.39
C LEU A 418 -29.61 -16.13 -7.99
N LEU A 419 -28.32 -15.82 -8.12
CA LEU A 419 -27.90 -14.58 -8.78
C LEU A 419 -28.25 -14.60 -10.28
N GLN A 420 -28.17 -15.76 -10.94
CA GLN A 420 -28.64 -15.92 -12.31
C GLN A 420 -30.16 -15.74 -12.41
N ASP A 421 -30.95 -16.29 -11.48
CA ASP A 421 -32.40 -16.08 -11.42
C ASP A 421 -32.74 -14.58 -11.22
N LEU A 422 -32.00 -13.88 -10.34
CA LEU A 422 -32.13 -12.44 -10.11
C LEU A 422 -31.77 -11.63 -11.36
N LEU A 423 -30.68 -11.99 -12.05
CA LEU A 423 -30.28 -11.37 -13.32
C LEU A 423 -31.35 -11.54 -14.41
N VAL A 424 -31.85 -12.76 -14.60
CA VAL A 424 -32.91 -13.04 -15.57
C VAL A 424 -34.17 -12.26 -15.22
N THR A 425 -34.50 -12.15 -13.94
CA THR A 425 -35.67 -11.40 -13.47
C THR A 425 -35.49 -9.90 -13.66
N ALA A 426 -34.33 -9.33 -13.34
CA ALA A 426 -33.99 -7.91 -13.57
C ALA A 426 -34.10 -7.52 -15.05
N ARG A 427 -33.62 -8.39 -15.95
CA ARG A 427 -33.79 -8.20 -17.40
C ARG A 427 -35.26 -8.20 -17.84
N LYS A 428 -36.11 -9.01 -17.20
CA LYS A 428 -37.56 -9.02 -17.47
C LYS A 428 -38.29 -7.83 -16.87
N MET A 429 -37.73 -7.18 -15.85
CA MET A 429 -38.22 -5.89 -15.33
C MET A 429 -37.76 -4.70 -16.17
N ASP A 430 -36.89 -4.91 -17.17
CA ASP A 430 -36.24 -3.86 -17.98
C ASP A 430 -35.34 -2.91 -17.16
N ASP A 431 -34.83 -3.38 -16.01
CA ASP A 431 -33.89 -2.64 -15.17
C ASP A 431 -32.45 -3.03 -15.52
N LEU A 432 -31.87 -2.31 -16.50
CA LEU A 432 -30.52 -2.54 -16.99
C LEU A 432 -29.43 -2.30 -15.92
N PRO A 433 -29.45 -1.19 -15.15
CA PRO A 433 -28.47 -0.99 -14.06
C PRO A 433 -28.48 -2.12 -13.03
N LEU A 434 -29.67 -2.62 -12.66
CA LEU A 434 -29.79 -3.73 -11.73
C LEU A 434 -29.25 -5.05 -12.31
N ALA A 435 -29.52 -5.31 -13.59
CA ALA A 435 -28.96 -6.47 -14.29
C ALA A 435 -27.42 -6.41 -14.35
N VAL A 436 -26.85 -5.24 -14.67
CA VAL A 436 -25.40 -5.01 -14.63
C VAL A 436 -24.86 -5.27 -13.22
N GLY A 437 -25.51 -4.75 -12.19
CA GLY A 437 -25.16 -4.98 -10.79
C GLY A 437 -25.09 -6.47 -10.43
N HIS A 438 -26.08 -7.28 -10.83
CA HIS A 438 -26.07 -8.73 -10.56
C HIS A 438 -24.95 -9.49 -11.29
N VAL A 439 -24.60 -9.11 -12.52
CA VAL A 439 -23.44 -9.71 -13.21
C VAL A 439 -22.13 -9.31 -12.53
N CYS A 440 -22.01 -8.05 -12.09
CA CYS A 440 -20.88 -7.60 -11.28
C CYS A 440 -20.78 -8.40 -9.97
N GLN A 441 -21.87 -8.63 -9.24
CA GLN A 441 -21.89 -9.49 -8.04
C GLN A 441 -21.39 -10.91 -8.34
N LEU A 442 -21.80 -11.47 -9.48
CA LEU A 442 -21.40 -12.81 -9.89
C LEU A 442 -19.87 -12.91 -10.13
N LEU A 443 -19.32 -11.94 -10.87
CA LEU A 443 -17.88 -11.85 -11.18
C LEU A 443 -17.02 -11.41 -9.98
N GLU A 444 -17.57 -10.60 -9.08
CA GLU A 444 -16.82 -10.05 -7.95
C GLU A 444 -16.80 -11.01 -6.76
N TRP A 445 -17.90 -11.72 -6.51
CA TRP A 445 -18.05 -12.55 -5.29
C TRP A 445 -17.90 -14.05 -5.54
N LEU A 446 -18.24 -14.52 -6.75
CA LEU A 446 -18.35 -15.96 -7.04
C LEU A 446 -17.43 -16.43 -8.18
N VAL A 447 -16.55 -15.59 -8.73
CA VAL A 447 -15.69 -15.94 -9.88
C VAL A 447 -14.86 -17.20 -9.67
N GLU A 448 -14.33 -17.42 -8.47
CA GLU A 448 -13.55 -18.62 -8.13
C GLU A 448 -14.36 -19.91 -8.29
N TRP A 449 -15.70 -19.84 -8.16
CA TRP A 449 -16.63 -20.96 -8.19
C TRP A 449 -17.34 -21.14 -9.54
N LEU A 450 -17.18 -20.18 -10.46
CA LEU A 450 -17.64 -20.28 -11.83
C LEU A 450 -16.68 -21.16 -12.64
N SER A 451 -17.24 -22.03 -13.49
CA SER A 451 -16.47 -22.72 -14.53
C SER A 451 -15.94 -21.72 -15.57
N PRO A 452 -14.90 -22.08 -16.35
CA PRO A 452 -14.37 -21.20 -17.40
C PRO A 452 -15.44 -20.74 -18.40
N ALA A 453 -16.37 -21.63 -18.77
CA ALA A 453 -17.49 -21.29 -19.66
C ALA A 453 -18.44 -20.26 -19.03
N GLU A 454 -18.83 -20.46 -17.76
CA GLU A 454 -19.68 -19.52 -17.02
C GLU A 454 -18.99 -18.16 -16.83
N ARG A 455 -17.66 -18.12 -16.64
CA ARG A 455 -16.89 -16.87 -16.56
C ARG A 455 -16.93 -16.11 -17.88
N SER A 456 -16.67 -16.79 -19.00
CA SER A 456 -16.73 -16.18 -20.34
C SER A 456 -18.12 -15.66 -20.66
N GLU A 457 -19.18 -16.44 -20.34
CA GLU A 457 -20.56 -16.01 -20.54
C GLU A 457 -20.89 -14.78 -19.70
N ALA A 458 -20.53 -14.76 -18.42
CA ALA A 458 -20.74 -13.61 -17.54
C ALA A 458 -20.01 -12.34 -18.04
N CYS A 459 -18.78 -12.48 -18.55
CA CYS A 459 -18.04 -11.37 -19.14
C CYS A 459 -18.73 -10.81 -20.39
N GLN A 460 -19.18 -11.69 -21.29
CA GLN A 460 -19.89 -11.30 -22.51
C GLN A 460 -21.23 -10.63 -22.18
N GLN A 461 -21.97 -11.18 -21.21
CA GLN A 461 -23.23 -10.61 -20.73
C GLN A 461 -22.99 -9.21 -20.12
N LEU A 462 -21.95 -9.04 -19.31
CA LEU A 462 -21.62 -7.74 -18.72
C LEU A 462 -21.30 -6.70 -19.78
N GLN A 463 -20.41 -7.01 -20.72
CA GLN A 463 -20.05 -6.11 -21.83
C GLN A 463 -21.28 -5.69 -22.64
N THR A 464 -22.17 -6.65 -22.94
CA THR A 464 -23.38 -6.40 -23.73
C THR A 464 -24.37 -5.51 -22.96
N LEU A 465 -24.56 -5.74 -21.66
CA LEU A 465 -25.49 -4.97 -20.83
C LEU A 465 -24.94 -3.57 -20.52
N ALA A 466 -23.67 -3.47 -20.14
CA ALA A 466 -23.01 -2.21 -19.84
C ALA A 466 -22.93 -1.31 -21.08
N GLY A 467 -22.64 -1.88 -22.26
CA GLY A 467 -22.60 -1.13 -23.52
C GLY A 467 -23.95 -0.54 -23.97
N ARG A 468 -25.07 -0.98 -23.39
CA ARG A 468 -26.41 -0.39 -23.64
C ARG A 468 -26.69 0.83 -22.76
N LEU A 469 -25.92 1.03 -21.70
CA LEU A 469 -26.01 2.23 -20.87
C LEU A 469 -25.26 3.36 -21.58
N GLN A 470 -25.84 4.57 -21.62
CA GLN A 470 -25.20 5.71 -22.27
C GLN A 470 -24.03 6.21 -21.41
N GLY A 471 -22.80 5.83 -21.79
CA GLY A 471 -21.58 6.16 -21.05
C GLY A 471 -21.08 5.03 -20.13
N PRO A 472 -19.95 5.22 -19.43
CA PRO A 472 -19.44 4.22 -18.51
C PRO A 472 -20.48 3.88 -17.43
N ALA A 473 -20.87 2.62 -17.37
CA ALA A 473 -21.86 2.16 -16.39
C ALA A 473 -21.24 2.20 -14.98
N SER A 474 -21.83 2.94 -14.06
CA SER A 474 -21.53 2.81 -12.63
C SER A 474 -22.30 1.61 -12.07
N ALA A 475 -21.62 0.51 -11.78
CA ALA A 475 -22.25 -0.69 -11.24
C ALA A 475 -22.21 -0.70 -9.70
N TRP A 476 -23.25 -1.25 -9.08
CA TRP A 476 -23.27 -1.61 -7.66
C TRP A 476 -23.43 -3.13 -7.52
N PRO A 477 -22.47 -3.84 -6.92
CA PRO A 477 -21.16 -3.39 -6.46
C PRO A 477 -20.20 -3.14 -7.63
N PRO A 478 -19.16 -2.30 -7.45
CA PRO A 478 -18.09 -2.14 -8.43
C PRO A 478 -17.23 -3.41 -8.57
N LEU A 479 -16.52 -3.53 -9.68
CA LEU A 479 -15.55 -4.60 -9.92
C LEU A 479 -14.20 -4.26 -9.26
N LEU A 480 -14.00 -4.66 -8.01
CA LEU A 480 -12.82 -4.29 -7.24
C LEU A 480 -11.63 -5.25 -7.47
N HIS A 481 -11.89 -6.49 -7.88
CA HIS A 481 -10.84 -7.49 -8.11
C HIS A 481 -10.56 -7.78 -9.60
N LEU A 482 -11.09 -6.95 -10.52
CA LEU A 482 -10.89 -7.05 -11.97
C LEU A 482 -10.42 -5.69 -12.54
N PRO A 483 -9.14 -5.54 -12.93
CA PRO A 483 -8.05 -6.50 -12.78
C PRO A 483 -7.63 -6.66 -11.31
N LEU A 484 -7.00 -7.78 -11.00
CA LEU A 484 -6.46 -8.03 -9.66
C LEU A 484 -5.14 -7.26 -9.49
N VAL A 485 -5.09 -6.34 -8.54
CA VAL A 485 -3.88 -5.58 -8.22
C VAL A 485 -3.13 -6.24 -7.07
N ARG A 486 -1.94 -6.79 -7.37
CA ARG A 486 -1.09 -7.48 -6.38
C ARG A 486 -0.16 -6.54 -5.63
N TRP A 487 0.29 -5.49 -6.31
CA TRP A 487 1.26 -4.54 -5.79
C TRP A 487 0.94 -3.15 -6.31
N PHE A 488 1.09 -2.14 -5.46
CA PHE A 488 0.87 -0.74 -5.77
C PHE A 488 1.88 0.08 -4.97
N GLN A 489 2.84 0.71 -5.65
CA GLN A 489 3.90 1.45 -4.99
C GLN A 489 4.27 2.74 -5.74
N PRO A 490 4.21 3.90 -5.08
CA PRO A 490 4.70 5.14 -5.67
C PRO A 490 6.23 5.07 -5.87
N GLN A 491 6.70 5.52 -7.03
CA GLN A 491 8.12 5.50 -7.37
C GLN A 491 8.82 6.75 -6.87
N ALA A 492 10.04 6.57 -6.35
CA ALA A 492 10.97 7.67 -6.17
C ALA A 492 11.48 8.12 -7.54
N LEU A 493 11.67 9.43 -7.69
CA LEU A 493 12.32 10.01 -8.87
C LEU A 493 13.69 9.36 -9.11
N ALA A 494 14.25 9.47 -10.32
CA ALA A 494 15.63 9.08 -10.56
C ALA A 494 16.56 9.83 -9.60
N PRO A 495 17.65 9.24 -9.08
CA PRO A 495 18.43 9.86 -8.01
C PRO A 495 18.88 11.29 -8.32
N HIS A 496 19.27 11.58 -9.56
CA HIS A 496 19.66 12.93 -10.00
C HIS A 496 18.53 13.97 -10.04
N LEU A 497 17.27 13.52 -10.05
CA LEU A 497 16.06 14.36 -10.00
C LEU A 497 15.44 14.43 -8.60
N ARG A 498 15.91 13.62 -7.64
CA ARG A 498 15.34 13.56 -6.29
C ARG A 498 15.61 14.87 -5.54
N PRO A 499 14.59 15.47 -4.91
CA PRO A 499 14.78 16.59 -4.00
C PRO A 499 15.58 16.17 -2.76
N LEU A 500 16.57 16.96 -2.41
CA LEU A 500 17.41 16.82 -1.22
C LEU A 500 17.26 18.07 -0.35
N ARG A 501 17.19 17.93 0.96
CA ARG A 501 17.05 19.08 1.87
C ARG A 501 18.41 19.74 2.10
N LEU A 502 18.50 21.04 1.85
CA LEU A 502 19.68 21.87 2.13
C LEU A 502 19.90 21.93 3.66
N GLY A 503 21.15 21.73 4.09
CA GLY A 503 21.54 21.77 5.50
C GLY A 503 21.27 20.49 6.30
N SER A 504 20.72 19.41 5.71
CA SER A 504 20.78 18.10 6.35
C SER A 504 22.20 17.55 6.18
N THR A 505 23.00 17.61 7.24
CA THR A 505 24.18 16.74 7.38
C THR A 505 23.67 15.30 7.45
N GLN A 506 23.41 14.69 6.30
CA GLN A 506 23.65 13.28 6.17
C GLN A 506 25.14 13.15 6.47
N VAL A 507 25.42 12.63 7.66
CA VAL A 507 26.75 12.14 8.01
C VAL A 507 27.00 10.97 7.05
N GLY A 508 27.42 11.31 5.83
CA GLY A 508 28.23 10.47 4.97
C GLY A 508 29.63 10.40 5.55
N GLY A 509 29.73 10.14 6.85
CA GLY A 509 30.89 9.47 7.39
C GLY A 509 30.73 8.04 6.93
N SER A 510 31.40 7.69 5.83
CA SER A 510 31.88 6.33 5.68
C SER A 510 32.56 5.97 7.00
N SER A 511 31.85 5.23 7.85
CA SER A 511 32.47 4.54 8.95
C SER A 511 33.50 3.62 8.29
N PRO A 512 34.80 3.74 8.57
CA PRO A 512 35.79 2.79 8.05
C PRO A 512 35.61 1.39 8.66
N PHE A 513 34.60 1.21 9.52
CA PHE A 513 34.22 -0.05 10.13
C PHE A 513 32.85 -0.52 9.62
N ILE A 514 32.83 -1.73 9.05
CA ILE A 514 31.62 -2.46 8.62
C ILE A 514 30.68 -2.76 9.81
N PHE A 515 31.19 -2.72 11.05
CA PHE A 515 30.42 -2.89 12.28
C PHE A 515 30.84 -1.86 13.33
N SER A 516 29.89 -1.03 13.78
CA SER A 516 30.03 -0.17 14.97
C SER A 516 29.01 -0.65 16.03
N PRO A 517 29.43 -1.42 17.06
CA PRO A 517 28.51 -2.20 17.90
C PRO A 517 27.71 -1.41 18.96
N LEU A 518 27.79 -0.07 18.98
CA LEU A 518 27.22 0.77 20.05
C LEU A 518 26.24 1.86 19.58
N GLN A 519 25.83 1.87 18.31
CA GLN A 519 24.69 2.71 17.90
C GLN A 519 23.38 2.00 18.22
N PRO A 520 22.43 2.63 18.95
CA PRO A 520 21.09 2.08 19.08
C PRO A 520 20.51 1.95 17.67
N HIS A 521 20.10 0.75 17.29
CA HIS A 521 19.36 0.48 16.05
C HIS A 521 18.17 1.43 15.93
N ARG A 522 18.36 2.61 15.34
CA ARG A 522 17.29 3.30 14.66
C ARG A 522 16.92 2.38 13.52
N ARG A 523 15.77 1.71 13.65
CA ARG A 523 15.06 1.13 12.50
C ARG A 523 15.15 2.19 11.39
N PRO A 524 15.54 1.85 10.14
CA PRO A 524 15.62 2.83 9.08
C PRO A 524 14.22 3.44 8.93
N GLY A 525 14.01 4.61 9.52
CA GLY A 525 12.83 5.40 9.29
C GLY A 525 12.88 5.72 7.82
N ARG A 526 12.02 5.06 7.02
CA ARG A 526 11.91 5.31 5.59
C ARG A 526 11.87 6.82 5.40
N ALA A 527 12.90 7.39 4.76
CA ALA A 527 12.87 8.78 4.37
C ALA A 527 11.55 9.04 3.63
N PRO A 528 10.86 10.16 3.89
CA PRO A 528 9.59 10.44 3.23
C PRO A 528 9.80 10.45 1.72
N LEU A 529 8.90 9.80 0.98
CA LEU A 529 8.92 9.82 -0.48
C LEU A 529 8.58 11.25 -0.93
N LEU A 530 9.46 11.86 -1.73
CA LEU A 530 9.32 13.22 -2.21
C LEU A 530 9.01 13.24 -3.70
N TRP A 531 7.99 14.01 -4.09
CA TRP A 531 7.70 14.39 -5.47
C TRP A 531 7.78 15.91 -5.61
N VAL A 532 7.93 16.41 -6.85
CA VAL A 532 8.06 17.84 -7.13
C VAL A 532 6.79 18.34 -7.80
N GLN A 533 6.28 19.49 -7.36
CA GLN A 533 5.13 20.13 -7.99
C GLN A 533 5.41 20.39 -9.47
N GLY A 534 4.45 20.04 -10.33
CA GLY A 534 4.54 20.28 -11.78
C GLY A 534 5.33 19.23 -12.56
N GLU A 535 5.98 18.27 -11.89
CA GLU A 535 6.71 17.19 -12.55
C GLU A 535 5.92 15.89 -12.62
N VAL A 536 6.16 15.09 -13.66
CA VAL A 536 5.49 13.80 -13.84
C VAL A 536 6.03 12.80 -12.81
N ALA A 537 5.14 12.32 -11.96
CA ALA A 537 5.38 11.24 -11.02
C ALA A 537 4.80 9.92 -11.54
N ALA A 538 5.41 8.81 -11.14
CA ALA A 538 5.00 7.48 -11.52
C ALA A 538 4.63 6.62 -10.31
N VAL A 539 3.60 5.81 -10.47
CA VAL A 539 3.21 4.75 -9.54
C VAL A 539 3.31 3.43 -10.30
N SER A 540 3.97 2.44 -9.71
CA SER A 540 4.07 1.11 -10.30
C SER A 540 3.04 0.17 -9.71
N LEU A 541 2.42 -0.61 -10.59
CA LEU A 541 1.41 -1.59 -10.28
C LEU A 541 1.81 -2.95 -10.86
N GLN A 542 1.33 -4.02 -10.24
CA GLN A 542 1.32 -5.34 -10.84
C GLN A 542 -0.13 -5.80 -10.99
N LEU A 543 -0.56 -5.97 -12.24
CA LEU A 543 -1.92 -6.35 -12.60
C LEU A 543 -1.97 -7.82 -13.00
N CYS A 544 -3.04 -8.51 -12.66
CA CYS A 544 -3.33 -9.87 -13.13
C CYS A 544 -4.74 -9.92 -13.68
N ASN A 545 -4.93 -10.66 -14.78
CA ASN A 545 -6.24 -11.00 -15.29
C ASN A 545 -6.61 -12.42 -14.84
N PRO A 546 -7.58 -12.61 -13.92
CA PRO A 546 -8.00 -13.93 -13.47
C PRO A 546 -9.04 -14.60 -14.41
N LEU A 547 -9.42 -13.96 -15.51
CA LEU A 547 -10.45 -14.43 -16.43
C LEU A 547 -9.84 -15.27 -17.57
N PRO A 548 -10.60 -16.22 -18.15
CA PRO A 548 -10.15 -17.10 -19.23
C PRO A 548 -10.11 -16.41 -20.61
N THR A 549 -10.41 -15.11 -20.67
CA THR A 549 -10.40 -14.29 -21.88
C THR A 549 -9.51 -13.07 -21.69
N GLU A 550 -9.07 -12.46 -22.78
CA GLU A 550 -8.31 -11.22 -22.76
C GLU A 550 -9.12 -10.10 -22.10
N LEU A 551 -8.47 -9.31 -21.24
CA LEU A 551 -9.12 -8.27 -20.45
C LEU A 551 -8.63 -6.89 -20.90
N ALA A 552 -9.48 -6.18 -21.63
CA ALA A 552 -9.26 -4.79 -21.98
C ALA A 552 -9.54 -3.89 -20.76
N ILE A 553 -8.50 -3.17 -20.32
CA ILE A 553 -8.55 -2.18 -19.26
C ILE A 553 -8.48 -0.81 -19.93
N GLN A 554 -9.48 0.02 -19.69
CA GLN A 554 -9.59 1.36 -20.27
C GLN A 554 -9.59 2.43 -19.18
N HIS A 555 -8.99 3.58 -19.50
CA HIS A 555 -9.03 4.77 -18.66
C HIS A 555 -8.58 4.53 -17.20
N MET A 556 -7.55 3.68 -17.01
CA MET A 556 -7.02 3.40 -15.68
C MET A 556 -6.22 4.61 -15.19
N SER A 557 -6.61 5.19 -14.05
CA SER A 557 -6.00 6.41 -13.50
C SER A 557 -5.86 6.35 -11.98
N LEU A 558 -5.00 7.19 -11.42
CA LEU A 558 -4.71 7.24 -9.99
C LEU A 558 -5.78 8.01 -9.22
N LEU A 559 -6.22 7.47 -8.08
CA LEU A 559 -7.07 8.16 -7.12
C LEU A 559 -6.22 8.66 -5.95
N ALA A 560 -6.29 9.97 -5.67
CA ALA A 560 -5.50 10.62 -4.64
C ALA A 560 -6.30 11.68 -3.89
N ASP A 561 -5.92 11.91 -2.63
CA ASP A 561 -6.43 12.95 -1.75
C ASP A 561 -5.34 13.96 -1.37
N GLY A 562 -5.78 15.14 -0.94
CA GLY A 562 -4.91 16.20 -0.45
C GLY A 562 -4.50 17.13 -1.59
N VAL A 563 -3.24 17.06 -2.00
CA VAL A 563 -2.75 17.82 -3.16
C VAL A 563 -3.45 17.37 -4.45
N PRO A 564 -3.99 18.29 -5.28
CA PRO A 564 -4.57 17.94 -6.57
C PRO A 564 -3.54 17.23 -7.47
N LEU A 565 -3.89 16.03 -7.91
CA LEU A 565 -3.09 15.20 -8.80
C LEU A 565 -3.77 15.13 -10.17
N GLU A 566 -3.11 15.63 -11.20
CA GLU A 566 -3.55 15.40 -12.57
C GLU A 566 -3.07 14.03 -13.04
N SER A 567 -3.97 13.05 -13.01
CA SER A 567 -3.66 11.68 -13.45
C SER A 567 -3.77 11.54 -14.97
N PHE A 568 -2.84 10.83 -15.60
CA PHE A 568 -2.91 10.50 -17.02
C PHE A 568 -3.49 9.09 -17.19
N PRO A 569 -4.70 8.94 -17.78
CA PRO A 569 -5.33 7.64 -17.93
C PRO A 569 -4.54 6.74 -18.89
N ALA A 570 -4.33 5.49 -18.50
CA ALA A 570 -3.72 4.46 -19.32
C ALA A 570 -4.73 3.40 -19.75
N SER A 571 -4.59 2.89 -20.96
CA SER A 571 -5.37 1.75 -21.46
C SER A 571 -4.41 0.63 -21.87
N LEU A 572 -4.73 -0.61 -21.51
CA LEU A 572 -3.92 -1.78 -21.81
C LEU A 572 -4.78 -3.05 -21.90
N GLU A 573 -4.20 -4.10 -22.46
CA GLU A 573 -4.85 -5.41 -22.57
C GLU A 573 -4.01 -6.45 -21.82
N LEU A 574 -4.67 -7.25 -20.98
CA LEU A 574 -4.02 -8.33 -20.24
C LEU A 574 -4.42 -9.68 -20.82
N PRO A 575 -3.45 -10.58 -21.08
CA PRO A 575 -3.75 -11.91 -21.59
C PRO A 575 -4.59 -12.72 -20.59
N PRO A 576 -5.34 -13.74 -21.06
CA PRO A 576 -6.09 -14.66 -20.20
C PRO A 576 -5.23 -15.25 -19.09
N GLU A 577 -5.79 -15.37 -17.88
CA GLU A 577 -5.17 -16.02 -16.72
C GLU A 577 -3.70 -15.60 -16.50
N SER A 578 -3.43 -14.30 -16.63
CA SER A 578 -2.07 -13.76 -16.68
C SER A 578 -1.37 -13.74 -15.33
N SER A 579 -0.05 -13.96 -15.37
CA SER A 579 0.86 -13.68 -14.27
C SER A 579 0.99 -12.16 -14.03
N PRO A 580 1.57 -11.72 -12.89
CA PRO A 580 1.72 -10.30 -12.57
C PRO A 580 2.40 -9.49 -13.68
N TYR A 581 1.64 -8.63 -14.34
CA TYR A 581 2.10 -7.75 -15.43
C TYR A 581 2.44 -6.35 -14.88
N PRO A 582 3.67 -5.85 -15.07
CA PRO A 582 4.08 -4.55 -14.53
C PRO A 582 3.48 -3.41 -15.36
N VAL A 583 2.81 -2.47 -14.67
CA VAL A 583 2.22 -1.26 -15.28
C VAL A 583 2.71 -0.03 -14.52
N LYS A 584 2.89 1.09 -15.23
CA LYS A 584 3.15 2.40 -14.63
C LYS A 584 1.99 3.33 -14.92
N LEU A 585 1.37 3.87 -13.88
CA LEU A 585 0.43 4.97 -13.98
C LEU A 585 1.16 6.28 -13.67
N LEU A 586 0.84 7.32 -14.43
CA LEU A 586 1.51 8.61 -14.35
C LEU A 586 0.54 9.66 -13.79
N GLY A 587 1.09 10.63 -13.06
CA GLY A 587 0.33 11.82 -12.66
C GLY A 587 1.23 12.98 -12.26
N THR A 588 0.71 14.19 -12.39
CA THR A 588 1.43 15.44 -12.08
C THR A 588 0.78 16.16 -10.90
N PRO A 589 1.46 16.32 -9.74
CA PRO A 589 0.90 17.06 -8.62
C PRO A 589 0.92 18.57 -8.91
N ARG A 590 -0.22 19.23 -8.72
CA ARG A 590 -0.41 20.64 -9.10
C ARG A 590 -0.20 21.64 -7.95
N ALA A 591 -0.03 21.17 -6.71
CA ALA A 591 0.25 22.01 -5.54
C ALA A 591 1.29 21.35 -4.61
N ILE A 592 1.80 22.11 -3.63
CA ILE A 592 2.68 21.60 -2.57
C ILE A 592 1.88 21.03 -1.39
N GLY A 593 2.42 20.05 -0.67
CA GLY A 593 1.78 19.49 0.52
C GLY A 593 1.85 17.97 0.62
N GLN A 594 0.94 17.36 1.38
CA GLN A 594 0.84 15.90 1.50
C GLN A 594 -0.16 15.37 0.46
N LEU A 595 0.25 14.36 -0.30
CA LEU A 595 -0.56 13.64 -1.27
C LEU A 595 -0.76 12.21 -0.80
N GLN A 596 -2.01 11.81 -0.61
CA GLN A 596 -2.36 10.45 -0.18
C GLN A 596 -2.94 9.68 -1.37
N LEU A 597 -2.19 8.71 -1.90
CA LEU A 597 -2.71 7.79 -2.90
C LEU A 597 -3.73 6.85 -2.23
N ARG A 598 -4.97 6.86 -2.73
CA ARG A 598 -6.06 6.00 -2.24
C ARG A 598 -6.20 4.72 -3.06
N GLY A 599 -5.90 4.78 -4.35
CA GLY A 599 -6.02 3.64 -5.24
C GLY A 599 -6.09 4.06 -6.70
N TYR A 600 -7.01 3.48 -7.45
CA TYR A 600 -7.13 3.70 -8.88
C TYR A 600 -8.59 3.61 -9.33
N SER A 601 -8.92 4.34 -10.40
CA SER A 601 -10.15 4.12 -11.16
C SER A 601 -9.85 3.36 -12.42
N THR A 602 -10.81 2.57 -12.90
CA THR A 602 -10.67 1.75 -14.11
C THR A 602 -12.02 1.56 -14.80
N CYS A 603 -12.00 1.34 -16.11
CA CYS A 603 -13.16 0.88 -16.87
C CYS A 603 -12.83 -0.50 -17.48
N VAL A 604 -13.57 -1.52 -17.05
CA VAL A 604 -13.34 -2.92 -17.46
C VAL A 604 -14.68 -3.54 -17.77
N LEU A 605 -14.80 -4.27 -18.89
CA LEU A 605 -16.06 -4.84 -19.38
C LEU A 605 -17.21 -3.80 -19.49
N GLY A 606 -16.89 -2.52 -19.73
CA GLY A 606 -17.85 -1.42 -19.82
C GLY A 606 -18.31 -0.82 -18.48
N VAL A 607 -17.78 -1.33 -17.36
CA VAL A 607 -18.11 -0.86 -16.01
C VAL A 607 -17.00 0.01 -15.44
N HIS A 608 -17.34 1.20 -14.98
CA HIS A 608 -16.41 2.07 -14.26
C HIS A 608 -16.41 1.74 -12.76
N SER A 609 -15.21 1.57 -12.22
CA SER A 609 -14.99 1.23 -10.81
C SER A 609 -13.92 2.12 -10.22
N GLU A 610 -14.21 2.69 -9.05
CA GLU A 610 -13.23 3.34 -8.19
C GLU A 610 -12.77 2.36 -7.13
N CYS A 611 -11.52 1.91 -7.23
CA CYS A 611 -10.95 0.87 -6.39
C CYS A 611 -10.07 1.51 -5.32
N VAL A 612 -10.59 1.57 -4.10
CA VAL A 612 -9.84 2.04 -2.92
C VAL A 612 -9.02 0.89 -2.35
N LEU A 613 -7.73 1.12 -2.15
CA LEU A 613 -6.81 0.14 -1.59
C LEU A 613 -7.11 -0.11 -0.11
N PRO A 614 -7.15 -1.37 0.35
CA PRO A 614 -7.37 -1.68 1.76
C PRO A 614 -6.20 -1.20 2.65
N GLN A 615 -4.99 -1.15 2.09
CA GLN A 615 -3.80 -0.63 2.73
C GLN A 615 -3.14 0.36 1.75
N PRO A 616 -3.50 1.65 1.82
CA PRO A 616 -2.89 2.65 0.95
C PRO A 616 -1.40 2.83 1.32
N PRO A 617 -0.55 3.21 0.35
CA PRO A 617 0.85 3.48 0.62
C PRO A 617 1.00 4.71 1.55
N ALA A 618 2.20 4.86 2.14
CA ALA A 618 2.52 6.05 2.92
C ALA A 618 2.33 7.33 2.09
N PRO A 619 1.89 8.44 2.71
CA PRO A 619 1.68 9.70 2.00
C PRO A 619 2.98 10.20 1.37
N VAL A 620 2.84 10.76 0.17
CA VAL A 620 3.92 11.38 -0.59
C VAL A 620 3.96 12.86 -0.27
N THR A 621 5.14 13.38 0.06
CA THR A 621 5.31 14.83 0.27
C THR A 621 5.67 15.49 -1.06
N VAL A 622 4.81 16.39 -1.53
CA VAL A 622 5.05 17.20 -2.72
C VAL A 622 5.76 18.49 -2.31
N VAL A 623 6.99 18.66 -2.80
CA VAL A 623 7.83 19.84 -2.57
C VAL A 623 7.64 20.88 -3.67
N PRO A 624 8.02 22.15 -3.45
CA PRO A 624 7.95 23.18 -4.48
C PRO A 624 8.78 22.85 -5.73
N PRO A 625 8.49 23.50 -6.88
CA PRO A 625 9.24 23.31 -8.12
C PRO A 625 10.75 23.52 -7.93
N LEU A 626 11.54 22.69 -8.61
CA LEU A 626 13.00 22.75 -8.63
C LEU A 626 13.47 22.86 -10.09
N PRO A 627 14.59 23.55 -10.35
CA PRO A 627 15.16 23.60 -11.69
C PRO A 627 15.59 22.21 -12.19
N LEU A 628 15.79 22.08 -13.50
CA LEU A 628 16.29 20.87 -14.16
C LEU A 628 17.59 21.21 -14.87
N LEU A 629 18.67 20.52 -14.52
CA LEU A 629 19.99 20.76 -15.09
C LEU A 629 20.40 19.58 -15.99
N GLU A 630 20.74 19.89 -17.24
CA GLU A 630 21.41 18.99 -18.16
C GLU A 630 22.87 19.43 -18.31
N VAL A 631 23.80 18.48 -18.33
CA VAL A 631 25.23 18.80 -18.41
C VAL A 631 25.93 17.97 -19.47
N THR A 632 26.64 18.65 -20.37
CA THR A 632 27.49 18.03 -21.37
C THR A 632 28.93 18.52 -21.24
N ALA A 633 29.90 17.73 -21.70
CA ALA A 633 31.31 18.11 -21.72
C ALA A 633 31.85 18.06 -23.15
N ASN A 634 32.89 18.84 -23.44
CA ASN A 634 33.66 18.77 -24.69
C ASN A 634 34.58 17.53 -24.77
N LEU A 635 34.15 16.40 -24.23
CA LEU A 635 34.92 15.16 -24.10
C LEU A 635 34.13 13.95 -24.66
N PRO A 636 34.83 12.89 -25.12
CA PRO A 636 34.17 11.68 -25.57
C PRO A 636 33.53 10.93 -24.40
N LEU A 637 32.38 10.30 -24.66
CA LEU A 637 31.70 9.44 -23.70
C LEU A 637 32.48 8.14 -23.51
N ALA A 638 32.63 7.71 -22.25
CA ALA A 638 33.23 6.44 -21.88
C ALA A 638 32.17 5.32 -21.82
N PRO A 639 32.48 4.09 -22.24
CA PRO A 639 31.57 2.95 -22.11
C PRO A 639 31.47 2.40 -20.68
N ASP A 640 32.47 2.67 -19.84
CA ASP A 640 32.59 2.10 -18.50
C ASP A 640 31.79 2.90 -17.45
N PHE A 641 31.26 2.21 -16.45
CA PHE A 641 30.50 2.81 -15.34
C PHE A 641 31.43 3.21 -14.19
N ALA A 642 31.17 4.38 -13.58
CA ALA A 642 31.95 4.87 -12.43
C ALA A 642 31.95 3.88 -11.26
N THR A 643 33.14 3.59 -10.72
CA THR A 643 33.31 2.68 -9.57
C THR A 643 33.53 3.42 -8.24
N ILE A 644 33.54 4.76 -8.29
CA ILE A 644 33.88 5.65 -7.17
C ILE A 644 32.69 6.55 -6.83
N GLY A 645 32.45 6.75 -5.54
CA GLY A 645 31.41 7.67 -5.05
C GLY A 645 29.99 7.09 -5.10
N ASP A 646 29.00 7.95 -4.86
CA ASP A 646 27.58 7.57 -5.03
C ASP A 646 27.20 7.61 -6.51
N ALA A 647 27.50 6.51 -7.21
CA ALA A 647 27.24 6.34 -8.63
C ALA A 647 25.74 6.49 -9.01
N ALA A 648 24.81 6.47 -8.04
CA ALA A 648 23.38 6.60 -8.30
C ALA A 648 23.02 7.95 -8.95
N HIS A 649 23.80 9.00 -8.68
CA HIS A 649 23.57 10.35 -9.20
C HIS A 649 24.29 10.64 -10.53
N VAL A 650 25.11 9.71 -11.03
CA VAL A 650 25.90 9.92 -12.25
C VAL A 650 25.01 9.80 -13.49
N VAL A 651 25.04 10.82 -14.36
CA VAL A 651 24.24 10.86 -15.60
C VAL A 651 25.05 10.58 -16.85
N ASN A 652 26.33 11.00 -16.88
CA ASN A 652 27.24 10.87 -18.01
C ASN A 652 28.63 10.42 -17.53
N ASN A 653 29.31 9.63 -18.36
CA ASN A 653 30.68 9.17 -18.14
C ASN A 653 31.57 9.65 -19.29
N TYR A 654 32.68 10.30 -18.98
CA TYR A 654 33.62 10.85 -19.94
C TYR A 654 35.00 10.21 -19.78
N ALA A 655 35.71 10.04 -20.90
CA ALA A 655 37.09 9.58 -20.91
C ALA A 655 38.02 10.71 -21.36
N LEU A 656 39.15 10.84 -20.67
CA LEU A 656 40.18 11.84 -20.95
C LEU A 656 41.55 11.18 -20.93
N SER A 657 42.17 10.99 -22.09
CA SER A 657 43.58 10.57 -22.15
C SER A 657 44.49 11.80 -22.24
N LEU A 658 45.47 11.87 -21.35
CA LEU A 658 46.48 12.94 -21.25
C LEU A 658 47.87 12.32 -21.19
N TYR A 659 48.89 13.05 -21.62
CA TYR A 659 50.28 12.72 -21.35
C TYR A 659 50.75 13.32 -20.01
N ALA A 660 51.78 12.72 -19.40
CA ALA A 660 52.35 13.20 -18.15
C ALA A 660 52.89 14.64 -18.29
N GLY A 661 52.38 15.57 -17.48
CA GLY A 661 52.70 17.01 -17.57
C GLY A 661 51.82 17.80 -18.54
N GLU A 662 50.94 17.15 -19.31
CA GLU A 662 49.96 17.81 -20.18
C GLU A 662 48.88 18.51 -19.33
N GLN A 663 48.46 19.69 -19.76
CA GLN A 663 47.30 20.38 -19.20
C GLN A 663 46.21 20.54 -20.26
N ARG A 664 44.99 20.08 -19.96
CA ARG A 664 43.85 20.21 -20.88
C ARG A 664 42.64 20.85 -20.22
N GLN A 665 41.95 21.70 -20.98
CA GLN A 665 40.71 22.34 -20.57
C GLN A 665 39.50 21.45 -20.93
N CYS A 666 38.74 21.05 -19.92
CA CYS A 666 37.44 20.41 -20.07
C CYS A 666 36.35 21.45 -19.78
N VAL A 667 35.55 21.79 -20.79
CA VAL A 667 34.46 22.75 -20.68
C VAL A 667 33.15 21.98 -20.48
N LEU A 668 32.52 22.20 -19.33
CA LEU A 668 31.19 21.71 -19.01
C LEU A 668 30.15 22.75 -19.42
N THR A 669 29.21 22.36 -20.28
CA THR A 669 28.04 23.16 -20.66
C THR A 669 26.85 22.75 -19.80
N LEU A 670 26.36 23.69 -18.99
CA LEU A 670 25.32 23.51 -17.98
C LEU A 670 24.03 24.17 -18.47
N THR A 671 23.10 23.39 -19.01
CA THR A 671 21.85 23.92 -19.59
C THR A 671 20.70 23.77 -18.61
N ASN A 672 19.97 24.85 -18.34
CA ASN A 672 18.75 24.82 -17.55
C ASN A 672 17.57 24.40 -18.43
N CYS A 673 17.17 23.14 -18.35
CA CYS A 673 16.04 22.58 -19.09
C CYS A 673 14.71 22.69 -18.32
N GLY A 674 14.70 23.35 -17.15
CA GLY A 674 13.53 23.54 -16.30
C GLY A 674 12.84 24.88 -16.46
N ALA A 675 11.72 25.05 -15.78
CA ALA A 675 10.95 26.31 -15.75
C ALA A 675 11.43 27.30 -14.68
N GLU A 676 12.15 26.81 -13.65
CA GLU A 676 12.69 27.63 -12.58
C GLU A 676 14.14 28.04 -12.89
N PRO A 677 14.59 29.26 -12.51
CA PRO A 677 15.98 29.65 -12.66
C PRO A 677 16.88 28.83 -11.72
N ILE A 678 18.14 28.61 -12.11
CA ILE A 678 19.17 28.05 -11.22
C ILE A 678 19.86 29.22 -10.55
N GLU A 679 19.67 29.38 -9.24
CA GLU A 679 20.21 30.49 -8.43
C GLU A 679 21.38 30.05 -7.54
N MET A 680 21.46 28.74 -7.27
CA MET A 680 22.55 28.12 -6.54
C MET A 680 23.08 26.95 -7.37
N LEU A 681 24.39 26.92 -7.55
CA LEU A 681 25.13 25.81 -8.15
C LEU A 681 26.46 25.68 -7.41
N GLU A 682 26.73 24.50 -6.88
CA GLU A 682 27.95 24.17 -6.13
C GLU A 682 28.60 22.96 -6.78
N LEU A 683 29.93 23.01 -6.95
CA LEU A 683 30.72 21.90 -7.45
C LEU A 683 31.55 21.28 -6.32
N SER A 684 31.60 19.96 -6.29
CA SER A 684 32.54 19.20 -5.47
C SER A 684 33.07 18.00 -6.25
N LEU A 685 34.26 17.51 -5.90
CA LEU A 685 34.83 16.31 -6.51
C LEU A 685 34.74 15.14 -5.52
N GLN A 686 34.48 13.95 -6.05
CA GLN A 686 34.64 12.70 -5.32
C GLN A 686 35.71 11.86 -6.00
N THR A 687 36.80 11.61 -5.27
CA THR A 687 37.94 10.82 -5.74
C THR A 687 38.52 9.99 -4.59
N LYS A 688 39.29 8.95 -4.93
CA LYS A 688 40.10 8.18 -3.96
C LYS A 688 41.44 8.86 -3.64
N LEU A 689 41.79 9.92 -4.38
CA LEU A 689 42.98 10.71 -4.14
C LEU A 689 42.88 11.49 -2.83
N ASP A 690 44.02 11.78 -2.22
CA ASP A 690 44.12 12.76 -1.14
C ASP A 690 43.87 14.18 -1.65
N ARG A 691 43.62 15.13 -0.73
CA ARG A 691 43.23 16.51 -1.10
C ARG A 691 44.28 17.26 -1.91
N GLU A 692 45.57 16.99 -1.68
CA GLU A 692 46.64 17.66 -2.40
C GLU A 692 46.68 17.14 -3.86
N SER A 693 46.63 15.82 -4.03
CA SER A 693 46.51 15.17 -5.34
C SER A 693 45.21 15.52 -6.09
N GLU A 694 44.11 15.76 -5.39
CA GLU A 694 42.84 16.21 -5.98
C GLU A 694 42.97 17.62 -6.58
N HIS A 695 43.47 18.57 -5.78
CA HIS A 695 43.69 19.97 -6.19
C HIS A 695 44.74 20.13 -7.30
N SER A 696 45.65 19.16 -7.40
CA SER A 696 46.70 19.16 -8.40
C SER A 696 46.24 18.51 -9.71
N LEU A 697 45.30 17.55 -9.65
CA LEU A 697 44.69 16.90 -10.83
C LEU A 697 43.66 17.80 -11.52
N ILE A 698 42.68 18.34 -10.80
CA ILE A 698 41.62 19.18 -11.36
C ILE A 698 41.55 20.51 -10.64
N ARG A 699 41.63 21.61 -11.40
CA ARG A 699 41.46 22.97 -10.91
C ARG A 699 40.28 23.63 -11.60
N TRP A 700 39.48 24.37 -10.84
CA TRP A 700 38.38 25.18 -11.36
C TRP A 700 38.26 26.47 -10.55
N SER A 701 37.66 27.51 -11.14
CA SER A 701 37.36 28.75 -10.44
C SER A 701 35.90 28.76 -9.98
N PRO A 702 35.62 28.83 -8.66
CA PRO A 702 34.25 28.99 -8.16
C PRO A 702 33.60 30.31 -8.61
N GLU A 703 34.41 31.35 -8.84
CA GLU A 703 33.94 32.68 -9.24
C GLU A 703 33.37 32.68 -10.67
N GLU A 704 33.93 31.87 -11.58
CA GLU A 704 33.43 31.69 -12.95
C GLU A 704 31.97 31.23 -12.96
N LEU A 705 31.66 30.27 -12.08
CA LEU A 705 30.32 29.71 -11.92
C LEU A 705 29.36 30.69 -11.23
N GLN A 706 29.81 31.38 -10.18
CA GLN A 706 29.00 32.35 -9.44
C GLN A 706 28.62 33.56 -10.30
N SER A 707 29.51 34.01 -11.20
CA SER A 707 29.25 35.16 -12.09
C SER A 707 28.14 34.93 -13.12
N GLN A 708 27.82 33.67 -13.42
CA GLN A 708 26.82 33.26 -14.41
C GLN A 708 25.47 32.91 -13.78
N LEU A 709 25.37 32.94 -12.44
CA LEU A 709 24.11 32.75 -11.72
C LEU A 709 23.36 34.08 -11.59
N PRO A 710 22.02 34.10 -11.73
CA PRO A 710 21.16 32.95 -11.98
C PRO A 710 21.08 32.54 -13.46
N VAL A 711 21.10 31.22 -13.73
CA VAL A 711 20.84 30.69 -15.08
C VAL A 711 19.34 30.65 -15.33
N ALA A 712 18.85 31.51 -16.22
CA ALA A 712 17.45 31.58 -16.60
C ALA A 712 16.95 30.27 -17.24
N PRO A 713 15.63 30.00 -17.25
CA PRO A 713 15.04 28.87 -17.98
C PRO A 713 15.51 28.85 -19.45
N SER A 714 15.90 27.68 -19.94
CA SER A 714 16.53 27.48 -21.27
C SER A 714 17.86 28.22 -21.50
N GLY A 715 18.41 28.88 -20.47
CA GLY A 715 19.76 29.45 -20.49
C GLY A 715 20.83 28.38 -20.27
N ALA A 716 22.07 28.74 -20.57
CA ALA A 716 23.23 27.88 -20.34
C ALA A 716 24.34 28.66 -19.63
N ALA A 717 25.10 27.95 -18.79
CA ALA A 717 26.36 28.41 -18.22
C ALA A 717 27.50 27.49 -18.64
N SER A 718 28.72 28.00 -18.67
CA SER A 718 29.93 27.22 -18.96
C SER A 718 30.85 27.20 -17.75
N LEU A 719 31.41 26.03 -17.44
CA LEU A 719 32.44 25.88 -16.42
C LEU A 719 33.68 25.23 -17.02
N THR A 720 34.84 25.85 -16.84
CA THR A 720 36.10 25.31 -17.34
C THR A 720 36.86 24.58 -16.23
N LEU A 721 37.00 23.27 -16.37
CA LEU A 721 37.85 22.41 -15.53
C LEU A 721 39.23 22.28 -16.18
N GLN A 722 40.28 22.68 -15.47
CA GLN A 722 41.67 22.46 -15.89
C GLN A 722 42.15 21.12 -15.33
N VAL A 723 42.30 20.13 -16.22
CA VAL A 723 42.74 18.77 -15.85
C VAL A 723 44.21 18.60 -16.21
N HIS A 724 45.01 18.11 -15.26
CA HIS A 724 46.46 17.98 -15.39
C HIS A 724 46.88 16.50 -15.39
N GLY A 725 47.70 16.09 -16.36
CA GLY A 725 48.21 14.73 -16.47
C GLY A 725 49.31 14.46 -15.44
N GLN A 726 48.96 14.18 -14.18
CA GLN A 726 49.96 13.97 -13.12
C GLN A 726 50.47 12.53 -13.04
N ALA A 727 51.73 12.33 -13.42
CA ALA A 727 52.48 11.10 -13.24
C ALA A 727 53.94 11.41 -12.88
N PRO A 728 54.64 10.50 -12.17
CA PRO A 728 56.06 10.66 -11.88
C PRO A 728 56.89 10.63 -13.17
N PHE A 729 57.85 11.53 -13.29
CA PHE A 729 58.79 11.59 -14.41
C PHE A 729 60.06 10.76 -14.18
N LEU A 730 60.29 10.27 -12.95
CA LEU A 730 61.49 9.51 -12.59
C LEU A 730 61.25 7.99 -12.65
N VAL A 731 62.29 7.26 -13.04
CA VAL A 731 62.27 5.79 -12.99
C VAL A 731 62.33 5.30 -11.52
N PRO A 732 61.39 4.45 -11.06
CA PRO A 732 61.40 3.93 -9.69
C PRO A 732 62.61 3.01 -9.45
N GLY A 733 63.57 3.49 -8.65
CA GLY A 733 64.79 2.76 -8.27
C GLY A 733 65.96 3.06 -9.19
N GLY A 734 66.87 3.93 -8.73
CA GLY A 734 68.05 4.40 -9.48
C GLY A 734 69.07 3.29 -9.80
N GLY A 735 68.75 2.46 -10.79
CA GLY A 735 69.59 1.38 -11.30
C GLY A 735 69.73 1.45 -12.82
N SER A 736 70.91 1.02 -13.28
CA SER A 736 71.43 0.95 -14.67
C SER A 736 70.42 0.96 -15.84
N PRO A 737 70.76 1.64 -16.96
CA PRO A 737 69.88 1.90 -18.10
C PRO A 737 69.50 0.70 -19.01
N GLU A 738 69.74 -0.55 -18.60
CA GLU A 738 69.58 -1.72 -19.48
C GLU A 738 68.34 -2.60 -19.23
N GLY A 739 67.40 -2.16 -18.38
CA GLY A 739 66.14 -2.86 -18.15
C GLY A 739 64.93 -2.14 -18.75
N SER A 740 64.28 -2.73 -19.76
CA SER A 740 62.97 -2.34 -20.29
C SER A 740 61.88 -2.43 -19.21
N GLN A 741 61.80 -1.48 -18.29
CA GLN A 741 60.64 -1.27 -17.45
C GLN A 741 59.67 -0.35 -18.17
N THR A 742 58.56 -0.91 -18.66
CA THR A 742 57.46 -0.12 -19.22
C THR A 742 56.66 0.51 -18.09
N VAL A 743 56.67 1.84 -18.00
CA VAL A 743 55.81 2.58 -17.06
C VAL A 743 54.36 2.43 -17.54
N GLN A 744 53.51 1.84 -16.70
CA GLN A 744 52.10 1.69 -17.05
C GLN A 744 51.34 3.02 -16.93
N PRO A 745 50.34 3.26 -17.81
CA PRO A 745 49.46 4.42 -17.69
C PRO A 745 48.76 4.45 -16.33
N LYS A 746 48.67 5.64 -15.75
CA LYS A 746 47.95 5.85 -14.47
C LYS A 746 46.51 6.23 -14.78
N VAL A 747 45.56 5.42 -14.34
CA VAL A 747 44.12 5.73 -14.47
C VAL A 747 43.58 6.28 -13.16
N VAL A 748 42.92 7.43 -13.23
CA VAL A 748 42.23 8.07 -12.11
C VAL A 748 40.76 8.29 -12.48
N GLU A 749 39.87 7.74 -11.68
CA GLU A 749 38.43 8.04 -11.75
C GLU A 749 38.08 9.18 -10.79
N VAL A 750 37.34 10.17 -11.29
CA VAL A 750 36.81 11.29 -10.50
C VAL A 750 35.34 11.49 -10.83
N VAL A 751 34.49 11.70 -9.82
CA VAL A 751 33.10 12.11 -10.04
C VAL A 751 32.96 13.59 -9.71
N VAL A 752 32.65 14.40 -10.72
CA VAL A 752 32.29 15.80 -10.57
C VAL A 752 30.84 15.88 -10.12
N GLN A 753 30.60 16.29 -8.88
CA GLN A 753 29.28 16.44 -8.30
C GLN A 753 28.81 17.89 -8.34
N LEU A 754 27.65 18.08 -8.96
CA LEU A 754 26.97 19.36 -9.09
C LEU A 754 25.71 19.34 -8.22
N ARG A 755 25.66 20.24 -7.24
CA ARG A 755 24.49 20.48 -6.41
C ARG A 755 23.84 21.77 -6.84
N TYR A 756 22.54 21.77 -7.10
CA TYR A 756 21.86 22.93 -7.68
C TYR A 756 20.45 23.17 -7.13
N SER A 757 20.03 24.43 -7.11
CA SER A 757 18.68 24.85 -6.73
C SER A 757 18.35 26.26 -7.22
N GLY A 758 17.09 26.65 -7.12
CA GLY A 758 16.63 28.02 -7.35
C GLY A 758 15.12 28.13 -7.16
N GLY A 759 14.62 29.36 -7.23
CA GLY A 759 13.20 29.66 -7.18
C GLY A 759 12.52 29.20 -5.87
N PRO A 760 11.25 28.74 -5.93
CA PRO A 760 10.51 28.28 -4.76
C PRO A 760 11.17 27.10 -4.03
N GLY A 761 11.86 26.22 -4.77
CA GLY A 761 12.58 25.08 -4.20
C GLY A 761 13.74 25.50 -3.30
N LEU A 762 14.51 26.51 -3.70
CA LEU A 762 15.60 27.07 -2.89
C LEU A 762 15.08 27.75 -1.62
N GLN A 763 14.01 28.54 -1.73
CA GLN A 763 13.34 29.18 -0.59
C GLN A 763 12.88 28.16 0.45
N ALA A 764 12.36 27.02 -0.02
CA ALA A 764 11.95 25.89 0.82
C ALA A 764 13.11 24.99 1.28
N ARG A 765 14.36 25.37 1.02
CA ARG A 765 15.59 24.64 1.39
C ARG A 765 15.66 23.25 0.74
N TYR A 766 15.28 23.12 -0.52
CA TYR A 766 15.51 21.92 -1.33
C TYR A 766 16.54 22.17 -2.43
N CYS A 767 17.20 21.12 -2.90
CA CYS A 767 18.15 21.14 -4.03
C CYS A 767 18.16 19.78 -4.74
N ARG A 768 18.82 19.71 -5.88
CA ARG A 768 19.14 18.47 -6.61
C ARG A 768 20.64 18.23 -6.61
N GLN A 769 21.03 17.00 -6.93
CA GLN A 769 22.42 16.59 -7.05
C GLN A 769 22.59 15.70 -8.28
N LEU A 770 23.54 16.06 -9.13
CA LEU A 770 23.89 15.36 -10.37
C LEU A 770 25.39 15.11 -10.40
N GLY A 771 25.81 13.96 -10.92
CA GLY A 771 27.22 13.57 -11.05
C GLY A 771 27.65 13.36 -12.50
N LEU A 772 28.90 13.67 -12.79
CA LEU A 772 29.58 13.32 -14.05
C LEU A 772 30.82 12.52 -13.71
N ALA A 773 30.96 11.33 -14.25
CA ALA A 773 32.18 10.56 -14.08
C ALA A 773 33.20 10.97 -15.13
N LEU A 774 34.43 11.18 -14.69
CA LEU A 774 35.58 11.50 -15.52
C LEU A 774 36.67 10.47 -15.24
N THR A 775 36.97 9.64 -16.24
CA THR A 775 38.10 8.72 -16.21
C THR A 775 39.28 9.37 -16.91
N VAL A 776 40.30 9.73 -16.12
CA VAL A 776 41.54 10.36 -16.62
C VAL A 776 42.62 9.29 -16.73
N GLU A 777 43.03 8.97 -17.94
CA GLU A 777 44.18 8.11 -18.23
C GLU A 777 45.40 8.98 -18.51
N VAL A 778 46.44 8.86 -17.68
CA VAL A 778 47.70 9.59 -17.85
C VAL A 778 48.75 8.65 -18.41
N GLN A 779 49.12 8.87 -19.67
CA GLN A 779 50.17 8.15 -20.38
C GLN A 779 51.54 8.77 -20.09
N PRO A 780 52.63 7.97 -20.02
CA PRO A 780 53.98 8.51 -19.84
C PRO A 780 54.38 9.37 -21.05
N SER A 781 55.08 10.48 -20.80
CA SER A 781 55.57 11.40 -21.85
C SER A 781 57.10 11.37 -21.94
N LEU A 782 57.76 12.04 -21.00
CA LEU A 782 59.20 12.09 -20.83
C LEU A 782 59.57 11.32 -19.56
N LEU A 783 60.60 10.49 -19.60
CA LEU A 783 61.17 9.86 -18.41
C LEU A 783 62.59 10.33 -18.18
N ILE A 784 62.92 10.54 -16.91
CA ILE A 784 64.25 10.92 -16.44
C ILE A 784 64.85 9.67 -15.79
N SER A 785 65.85 9.09 -16.46
CA SER A 785 66.51 7.85 -16.06
C SER A 785 67.79 8.09 -15.26
N GLY A 786 68.40 9.27 -15.41
CA GLY A 786 69.64 9.65 -14.75
C GLY A 786 69.79 11.16 -14.62
N TRP A 787 70.50 11.60 -13.59
CA TRP A 787 70.77 13.01 -13.32
C TRP A 787 72.11 13.18 -12.61
N ASP A 788 72.82 14.26 -12.93
CA ASP A 788 74.07 14.63 -12.26
C ASP A 788 74.26 16.15 -12.30
N VAL A 789 75.09 16.69 -11.39
CA VAL A 789 75.45 18.12 -11.38
C VAL A 789 76.96 18.24 -11.57
N LEU A 790 77.36 18.85 -12.67
CA LEU A 790 78.76 19.06 -13.04
C LEU A 790 79.15 20.53 -12.91
N PRO A 791 80.40 20.85 -12.56
CA PRO A 791 80.87 22.24 -12.51
C PRO A 791 80.92 22.86 -13.92
N ALA A 792 80.53 24.14 -14.03
CA ALA A 792 80.68 24.92 -15.27
C ALA A 792 82.04 25.65 -15.31
N GLN A 793 82.38 26.25 -16.46
CA GLN A 793 83.56 27.13 -16.58
C GLN A 793 83.41 28.40 -15.71
N GLU A 794 82.19 28.90 -15.56
CA GLU A 794 81.88 30.02 -14.68
C GLU A 794 81.60 29.52 -13.26
N PRO A 795 82.24 30.08 -12.21
CA PRO A 795 82.10 29.60 -10.83
C PRO A 795 80.70 29.82 -10.23
N THR A 796 79.88 30.68 -10.86
CA THR A 796 78.49 30.99 -10.49
C THR A 796 77.46 30.08 -11.15
N LYS A 797 77.87 29.20 -12.07
CA LYS A 797 76.98 28.29 -12.81
C LYS A 797 77.41 26.83 -12.64
N CYS A 798 76.48 25.92 -12.86
CA CYS A 798 76.75 24.49 -13.00
C CYS A 798 75.91 23.90 -14.14
N HIS A 799 76.28 22.72 -14.62
CA HIS A 799 75.53 21.97 -15.61
C HIS A 799 74.73 20.86 -14.93
N LEU A 800 73.40 20.97 -14.94
CA LEU A 800 72.50 19.88 -14.59
C LEU A 800 72.39 18.96 -15.81
N VAL A 801 72.95 17.76 -15.69
CA VAL A 801 72.96 16.80 -16.78
C VAL A 801 71.85 15.79 -16.56
N LEU A 802 70.93 15.70 -17.53
CA LEU A 802 69.75 14.83 -17.45
C LEU A 802 69.79 13.79 -18.57
N ASP A 803 69.60 12.53 -18.19
CA ASP A 803 69.34 11.43 -19.12
C ASP A 803 67.82 11.29 -19.27
N LEU A 804 67.34 11.61 -20.46
CA LEU A 804 65.92 11.72 -20.80
C LEU A 804 65.54 10.65 -21.83
N ARG A 805 64.32 10.12 -21.71
CA ARG A 805 63.75 9.16 -22.65
C ARG A 805 62.37 9.62 -23.08
N ASN A 806 62.11 9.62 -24.38
CA ASN A 806 60.78 9.82 -24.93
C ASN A 806 59.97 8.53 -24.79
N GLU A 807 58.94 8.49 -23.96
CA GLU A 807 58.05 7.33 -23.82
C GLU A 807 56.81 7.41 -24.69
N THR A 808 56.70 8.41 -25.57
CA THR A 808 55.62 8.47 -26.56
C THR A 808 55.97 7.68 -27.81
N ASP A 809 54.95 7.35 -28.60
CA ASP A 809 55.10 6.75 -29.94
C ASP A 809 55.24 7.82 -31.03
N HIS A 810 55.51 9.08 -30.64
CA HIS A 810 55.62 10.23 -31.51
C HIS A 810 56.98 10.92 -31.34
N GLU A 811 57.36 11.74 -32.32
CA GLU A 811 58.50 12.63 -32.19
C GLU A 811 58.20 13.72 -31.16
N LEU A 812 59.16 13.97 -30.26
CA LEU A 812 59.04 14.90 -29.14
C LEU A 812 60.05 16.04 -29.30
N GLU A 813 59.55 17.27 -29.33
CA GLU A 813 60.35 18.50 -29.22
C GLU A 813 60.54 18.86 -27.75
N LEU A 814 61.79 18.86 -27.29
CA LEU A 814 62.17 19.22 -25.93
C LEU A 814 62.82 20.61 -25.89
N ARG A 815 62.34 21.46 -24.97
CA ARG A 815 62.90 22.78 -24.65
C ARG A 815 63.27 22.83 -23.17
N ALA A 816 64.55 23.03 -22.90
CA ALA A 816 65.10 23.16 -21.55
C ALA A 816 65.61 24.58 -21.24
N ASP A 817 65.72 25.45 -22.26
CA ASP A 817 66.17 26.83 -22.19
C ASP A 817 65.52 27.60 -23.36
N ASP A 818 65.01 28.81 -23.10
CA ASP A 818 64.32 29.63 -24.11
C ASP A 818 65.30 30.18 -25.17
N GLU A 819 66.61 30.23 -24.88
CA GLU A 819 67.63 30.75 -25.81
C GLU A 819 68.15 29.71 -26.81
N ARG A 820 67.89 28.41 -26.59
CA ARG A 820 68.40 27.31 -27.43
C ARG A 820 67.32 26.80 -28.40
N GLN A 821 67.76 26.28 -29.55
CA GLN A 821 66.87 25.57 -30.47
C GLN A 821 66.29 24.30 -29.78
N PRO A 822 65.02 23.94 -30.04
CA PRO A 822 64.41 22.74 -29.47
C PRO A 822 65.15 21.49 -29.92
N LEU A 823 65.32 20.53 -29.01
CA LEU A 823 65.90 19.22 -29.30
C LEU A 823 64.80 18.26 -29.75
N LEU A 824 64.97 17.63 -30.90
CA LEU A 824 64.05 16.59 -31.40
C LEU A 824 64.50 15.21 -30.89
N LEU A 825 63.58 14.45 -30.29
CA LEU A 825 63.75 13.05 -29.91
C LEU A 825 62.75 12.18 -30.65
N GLU A 826 63.22 11.13 -31.33
CA GLU A 826 62.35 10.12 -31.94
C GLU A 826 61.59 9.31 -30.88
N ALA A 827 60.55 8.61 -31.31
CA ALA A 827 59.75 7.74 -30.44
C ALA A 827 60.64 6.69 -29.73
N LYS A 828 60.46 6.54 -28.42
CA LYS A 828 61.20 5.58 -27.56
C LYS A 828 62.70 5.82 -27.39
N ASP A 829 63.22 6.89 -27.97
CA ASP A 829 64.64 7.20 -27.99
C ASP A 829 65.11 7.91 -26.71
N CYS A 830 66.43 7.86 -26.45
CA CYS A 830 67.04 8.47 -25.26
C CYS A 830 68.05 9.56 -25.66
N CYS A 831 68.12 10.62 -24.87
CA CYS A 831 69.16 11.65 -25.03
C CYS A 831 69.73 12.07 -23.67
N ARG A 832 70.94 12.62 -23.69
CA ARG A 832 71.57 13.23 -22.52
C ARG A 832 71.77 14.71 -22.79
N ILE A 833 71.18 15.57 -21.96
CA ILE A 833 71.25 17.02 -22.13
C ILE A 833 71.93 17.70 -20.94
N PRO A 834 72.85 18.66 -21.18
CA PRO A 834 73.34 19.55 -20.13
C PRO A 834 72.53 20.86 -20.12
N VAL A 835 71.79 21.08 -19.04
CA VAL A 835 71.08 22.33 -18.74
C VAL A 835 71.97 23.21 -17.88
N THR A 836 72.24 24.45 -18.31
CA THR A 836 73.08 25.37 -17.53
C THR A 836 72.23 26.11 -16.53
N VAL A 837 72.52 25.94 -15.24
CA VAL A 837 71.73 26.54 -14.16
C VAL A 837 72.63 27.41 -13.28
N PRO A 838 72.10 28.52 -12.75
CA PRO A 838 72.82 29.28 -11.72
C PRO A 838 72.98 28.42 -10.47
N ARG A 839 74.14 28.52 -9.81
CA ARG A 839 74.34 27.88 -8.50
C ARG A 839 73.42 28.53 -7.47
N CYS A 840 72.89 27.72 -6.55
CA CYS A 840 71.99 28.18 -5.50
C CYS A 840 72.77 29.08 -4.52
N THR A 841 72.40 30.36 -4.48
CA THR A 841 73.04 31.38 -3.64
C THR A 841 72.74 31.17 -2.16
N ALA A 842 73.60 31.69 -1.28
CA ALA A 842 73.41 31.57 0.17
C ALA A 842 72.20 32.34 0.71
N ASP A 843 71.68 33.34 -0.03
CA ASP A 843 70.47 34.10 0.35
C ASP A 843 69.19 33.26 0.30
N SER A 844 69.18 32.22 -0.53
CA SER A 844 68.07 31.27 -0.70
C SER A 844 68.15 30.08 0.28
N TRP A 845 69.11 30.09 1.21
CA TRP A 845 69.27 29.02 2.19
C TRP A 845 68.29 29.20 3.36
N PRO A 846 67.60 28.13 3.80
CA PRO A 846 66.74 28.20 4.98
C PRO A 846 67.57 28.46 6.24
N SER A 847 67.06 29.27 7.16
CA SER A 847 67.78 29.72 8.38
C SER A 847 68.09 28.60 9.39
N ALA A 848 67.62 27.37 9.15
CA ALA A 848 67.81 26.23 10.04
C ALA A 848 68.72 25.17 9.39
N GLU A 849 69.74 24.74 10.13
CA GLU A 849 70.83 23.91 9.60
C GLU A 849 70.47 22.41 9.63
N GLY A 850 69.86 21.93 8.55
CA GLY A 850 69.64 20.51 8.28
C GLY A 850 69.85 20.14 6.80
N PRO A 851 70.43 18.96 6.47
CA PRO A 851 70.63 18.52 5.09
C PRO A 851 69.32 18.40 4.30
N GLU A 852 68.24 17.94 4.95
CA GLU A 852 66.91 17.80 4.33
C GLU A 852 66.29 19.15 3.91
N GLN A 853 66.57 20.23 4.63
CA GLN A 853 66.02 21.56 4.31
C GLN A 853 66.77 22.23 3.15
N LEU A 854 68.05 21.91 2.97
CA LEU A 854 68.83 22.34 1.81
C LEU A 854 68.39 21.60 0.54
N GLU A 855 68.03 20.32 0.63
CA GLU A 855 67.42 19.60 -0.49
C GLU A 855 66.09 20.24 -0.92
N VAL A 856 65.26 20.68 0.01
CA VAL A 856 64.02 21.42 -0.29
C VAL A 856 64.31 22.74 -0.99
N ALA A 857 65.31 23.50 -0.53
CA ALA A 857 65.73 24.74 -1.17
C ALA A 857 66.31 24.51 -2.58
N CYS A 858 67.09 23.44 -2.77
CA CYS A 858 67.60 23.04 -4.09
C CYS A 858 66.48 22.61 -5.04
N ARG A 859 65.46 21.87 -4.56
CA ARG A 859 64.28 21.51 -5.36
C ARG A 859 63.49 22.75 -5.78
N GLN A 860 63.27 23.68 -4.86
CA GLN A 860 62.60 24.93 -5.17
C GLN A 860 63.41 25.77 -6.17
N HIS A 861 64.72 25.90 -5.96
CA HIS A 861 65.63 26.57 -6.89
C HIS A 861 65.60 25.95 -8.29
N LEU A 862 65.59 24.62 -8.40
CA LEU A 862 65.46 23.93 -9.69
C LEU A 862 64.11 24.19 -10.35
N ARG A 863 63.00 24.15 -9.59
CA ARG A 863 61.67 24.45 -10.12
C ARG A 863 61.57 25.86 -10.70
N ASP A 864 62.23 26.82 -10.06
CA ASP A 864 62.22 28.22 -10.50
C ASP A 864 63.19 28.49 -11.66
N THR A 865 64.24 27.68 -11.82
CA THR A 865 65.32 27.92 -12.81
C THR A 865 65.31 26.97 -14.01
N VAL A 866 64.67 25.81 -13.91
CA VAL A 866 64.62 24.78 -14.97
C VAL A 866 63.19 24.42 -15.29
N GLN A 867 62.79 24.68 -16.53
CA GLN A 867 61.49 24.30 -17.06
C GLN A 867 61.68 23.38 -18.26
N LEU A 868 61.39 22.09 -18.07
CA LEU A 868 61.51 21.08 -19.13
C LEU A 868 60.19 20.97 -19.87
N ARG A 869 60.02 21.78 -20.92
CA ARG A 869 58.80 21.77 -21.73
C ARG A 869 58.97 20.82 -22.89
N TRP A 870 58.00 19.95 -23.09
CA TRP A 870 57.93 19.03 -24.22
C TRP A 870 56.71 19.32 -25.08
N TRP A 871 56.84 19.07 -26.38
CA TRP A 871 55.79 19.28 -27.39
C TRP A 871 55.78 18.11 -28.38
N LEU A 872 54.59 17.64 -28.74
CA LEU A 872 54.35 16.57 -29.71
C LEU A 872 53.72 17.19 -30.97
N PRO A 873 54.50 17.50 -32.03
CA PRO A 873 53.99 18.22 -33.19
C PRO A 873 52.84 17.53 -33.91
N SER A 874 52.84 16.19 -33.93
CA SER A 874 51.80 15.39 -34.60
C SER A 874 50.43 15.45 -33.93
N LEU A 875 50.39 15.75 -32.63
CA LEU A 875 49.17 15.80 -31.82
C LEU A 875 48.79 17.23 -31.40
N GLU A 876 49.69 18.20 -31.59
CA GLU A 876 49.57 19.55 -31.01
C GLU A 876 49.39 19.55 -29.48
N HIS A 877 50.02 18.57 -28.82
CA HIS A 877 49.99 18.44 -27.36
C HIS A 877 51.34 18.87 -26.77
N GLY A 878 51.33 19.43 -25.57
CA GLY A 878 52.54 19.73 -24.83
C GLY A 878 52.34 19.70 -23.34
N GLY A 879 53.46 19.69 -22.62
CA GLY A 879 53.46 19.66 -21.18
C GLY A 879 54.81 20.04 -20.60
N GLU A 880 54.86 20.02 -19.26
CA GLU A 880 56.07 20.35 -18.51
C GLU A 880 56.45 19.17 -17.61
N ALA A 881 57.71 18.74 -17.69
CA ALA A 881 58.25 17.69 -16.84
C ALA A 881 58.76 18.27 -15.52
N SER A 882 58.29 17.71 -14.40
CA SER A 882 58.69 18.12 -13.06
C SER A 882 59.99 17.43 -12.61
N LEU A 883 60.86 18.21 -11.96
CA LEU A 883 62.11 17.75 -11.32
C LEU A 883 62.00 17.65 -9.79
N ASP A 884 60.80 17.81 -9.23
CA ASP A 884 60.58 17.91 -7.78
C ASP A 884 61.01 16.66 -7.01
N GLU A 885 60.94 15.50 -7.65
CA GLU A 885 61.20 14.21 -7.03
C GLU A 885 62.67 13.76 -7.17
N VAL A 886 63.55 14.57 -7.80
CA VAL A 886 64.94 14.19 -8.04
C VAL A 886 65.69 14.05 -6.70
N PRO A 887 66.32 12.89 -6.43
CA PRO A 887 67.10 12.69 -5.22
C PRO A 887 68.51 13.29 -5.35
N TRP A 888 69.00 13.84 -4.24
CA TRP A 888 70.27 14.55 -4.19
C TRP A 888 71.36 13.69 -3.53
N THR A 889 72.54 13.65 -4.15
CA THR A 889 73.75 13.13 -3.49
C THR A 889 74.54 14.28 -2.86
N SER A 890 75.38 13.99 -1.86
CA SER A 890 76.24 15.02 -1.23
C SER A 890 77.09 15.77 -2.26
N HIS A 891 77.64 15.08 -3.26
CA HIS A 891 78.43 15.68 -4.33
C HIS A 891 77.61 16.66 -5.19
N MET A 892 76.37 16.29 -5.54
CA MET A 892 75.50 17.16 -6.32
C MET A 892 75.12 18.41 -5.54
N LEU A 893 74.85 18.28 -4.23
CA LEU A 893 74.59 19.41 -3.34
C LEU A 893 75.80 20.34 -3.27
N ASP A 894 77.00 19.81 -3.06
CA ASP A 894 78.24 20.61 -3.03
C ASP A 894 78.51 21.34 -4.36
N THR A 895 78.07 20.76 -5.47
CA THR A 895 78.25 21.35 -6.80
C THR A 895 77.17 22.38 -7.14
N ILE A 896 75.91 22.19 -6.76
CA ILE A 896 74.86 23.19 -7.02
C ILE A 896 74.87 24.35 -6.03
N LEU A 897 75.29 24.12 -4.78
CA LEU A 897 75.34 25.15 -3.75
C LEU A 897 76.57 26.05 -3.97
N GLN A 898 76.37 27.35 -3.91
CA GLN A 898 77.47 28.31 -3.89
C GLN A 898 78.11 28.36 -2.49
N SER A 899 79.44 28.55 -2.40
CA SER A 899 80.12 28.71 -1.11
C SER A 899 79.51 29.88 -0.33
N PRO A 900 79.08 29.68 0.93
CA PRO A 900 78.57 30.74 1.80
C PRO A 900 79.69 31.61 2.38
N LEU A 901 80.94 31.17 2.21
CA LEU A 901 82.17 31.86 2.59
C LEU A 901 82.84 32.40 1.33
N GLN A 902 82.98 33.72 1.26
CA GLN A 902 83.72 34.42 0.23
C GLN A 902 85.19 34.56 0.66
N TRP A 903 86.10 34.19 -0.24
CA TRP A 903 87.54 34.17 0.02
C TRP A 903 88.21 35.37 -0.65
N GLU A 904 88.96 36.14 0.13
CA GLU A 904 89.87 37.18 -0.38
C GLU A 904 91.28 36.89 0.15
N VAL A 905 92.19 36.55 -0.75
CA VAL A 905 93.57 36.22 -0.39
C VAL A 905 94.49 37.34 -0.86
N GLN A 906 95.45 37.76 -0.03
CA GLN A 906 96.51 38.67 -0.41
C GLN A 906 97.88 38.01 -0.23
N VAL A 907 98.74 38.18 -1.23
CA VAL A 907 100.13 37.71 -1.25
C VAL A 907 101.03 38.95 -1.28
N ASP A 908 101.82 39.16 -0.22
CA ASP A 908 102.61 40.37 0.03
C ASP A 908 101.83 41.68 -0.19
N GLY A 909 100.60 41.73 0.33
CA GLY A 909 99.71 42.89 0.26
C GLY A 909 99.00 43.11 -1.08
N ARG A 910 99.16 42.19 -2.05
CA ARG A 910 98.43 42.23 -3.34
C ARG A 910 97.34 41.17 -3.36
N VAL A 911 96.11 41.56 -3.73
CA VAL A 911 94.98 40.64 -3.87
C VAL A 911 95.28 39.58 -4.94
N HIS A 912 95.16 38.32 -4.56
CA HIS A 912 95.34 37.17 -5.42
C HIS A 912 94.23 37.05 -6.45
N ARG A 913 94.61 36.66 -7.66
CA ARG A 913 93.69 36.30 -8.75
C ARG A 913 94.07 34.91 -9.25
N PRO A 914 93.09 34.07 -9.66
CA PRO A 914 93.32 32.69 -10.09
C PRO A 914 94.42 32.49 -11.15
N GLU A 915 94.66 33.48 -12.01
CA GLU A 915 95.65 33.45 -13.09
C GLU A 915 97.03 34.02 -12.69
N GLN A 916 97.18 34.47 -11.45
CA GLN A 916 98.38 35.15 -10.98
C GLN A 916 99.44 34.15 -10.48
N GLU A 917 100.55 34.05 -11.19
CA GLU A 917 101.73 33.31 -10.74
C GLU A 917 102.61 34.18 -9.83
N TYR A 918 103.19 33.57 -8.80
CA TYR A 918 104.16 34.22 -7.91
C TYR A 918 105.52 33.57 -7.98
N MET A 919 106.58 34.38 -8.05
CA MET A 919 107.97 33.92 -8.02
C MET A 919 108.69 34.50 -6.81
N PHE A 920 109.31 33.65 -5.99
CA PHE A 920 110.04 34.04 -4.79
C PHE A 920 111.41 33.37 -4.71
N PRO A 921 112.45 34.06 -4.20
CA PRO A 921 113.74 33.42 -3.97
C PRO A 921 113.69 32.53 -2.71
N VAL A 922 114.50 31.47 -2.70
CA VAL A 922 114.69 30.60 -1.53
C VAL A 922 115.14 31.43 -0.32
N GLY A 923 114.48 31.22 0.82
CA GLY A 923 114.79 31.86 2.09
C GLY A 923 114.08 33.18 2.35
N GLU A 924 113.43 33.80 1.35
CA GLU A 924 112.65 35.02 1.58
C GLU A 924 111.27 34.73 2.21
N PRO A 925 110.83 35.58 3.15
CA PRO A 925 109.51 35.45 3.77
C PRO A 925 108.40 35.94 2.84
N LEU A 926 107.46 35.05 2.52
CA LEU A 926 106.22 35.30 1.81
C LEU A 926 105.09 35.56 2.81
N ARG A 927 104.49 36.76 2.83
CA ARG A 927 103.34 37.05 3.70
C ARG A 927 102.03 36.73 3.00
N LEU A 928 101.18 35.95 3.66
CA LEU A 928 99.82 35.65 3.21
C LEU A 928 98.80 36.18 4.21
N SER A 929 97.80 36.88 3.67
CA SER A 929 96.63 37.36 4.42
C SER A 929 95.39 36.75 3.78
N VAL A 930 94.62 36.00 4.55
CA VAL A 930 93.40 35.31 4.10
C VAL A 930 92.22 35.92 4.83
N LEU A 931 91.40 36.66 4.10
CA LEU A 931 90.12 37.19 4.58
C LEU A 931 89.01 36.24 4.16
N LEU A 932 88.23 35.78 5.14
CA LEU A 932 87.09 34.91 4.98
C LEU A 932 85.84 35.68 5.39
N ARG A 933 84.97 36.00 4.43
CA ARG A 933 83.73 36.75 4.66
C ARG A 933 82.52 35.83 4.58
N ASN A 934 81.65 35.87 5.58
CA ASN A 934 80.36 35.18 5.53
C ASN A 934 79.36 36.00 4.72
N VAL A 935 78.90 35.47 3.59
CA VAL A 935 77.91 36.12 2.71
C VAL A 935 76.52 35.48 2.81
N SER A 936 76.32 34.55 3.75
CA SER A 936 75.03 33.93 4.03
C SER A 936 74.23 34.70 5.09
N GLN A 937 72.93 34.38 5.23
CA GLN A 937 72.09 34.93 6.30
C GLN A 937 72.32 34.27 7.69
N GLY A 938 73.00 33.12 7.75
CA GLY A 938 73.29 32.38 8.98
C GLY A 938 74.65 32.74 9.59
N SER A 939 74.85 32.45 10.88
CA SER A 939 76.16 32.53 11.53
C SER A 939 76.83 31.15 11.55
N PHE A 940 78.09 31.07 11.13
CA PHE A 940 78.86 29.83 11.23
C PHE A 940 79.63 29.79 12.53
N HIS A 941 79.61 28.64 13.21
CA HIS A 941 80.33 28.43 14.47
C HIS A 941 81.42 27.37 14.31
N HIS A 942 82.46 27.46 15.14
CA HIS A 942 83.53 26.46 15.25
C HIS A 942 84.19 26.12 13.90
N LEU A 943 84.61 27.16 13.20
CA LEU A 943 85.29 27.04 11.92
C LEU A 943 86.81 26.86 12.12
N TRP A 944 87.40 26.01 11.30
CA TRP A 944 88.85 25.80 11.21
C TRP A 944 89.33 26.19 9.83
N LEU A 945 89.91 27.39 9.71
CA LEU A 945 90.67 27.78 8.54
C LEU A 945 92.04 27.08 8.59
N SER A 946 92.46 26.51 7.48
CA SER A 946 93.73 25.79 7.35
C SER A 946 94.37 26.06 6.01
N ALA A 947 95.67 26.26 6.02
CA ALA A 947 96.49 26.40 4.83
C ALA A 947 97.42 25.19 4.72
N VAL A 948 97.24 24.38 3.68
CA VAL A 948 98.04 23.18 3.45
C VAL A 948 98.90 23.39 2.20
N GLY A 949 100.22 23.43 2.40
CA GLY A 949 101.16 23.52 1.31
C GLY A 949 101.55 22.13 0.79
N TYR A 950 101.82 22.03 -0.51
CA TYR A 950 102.52 20.88 -1.09
C TYR A 950 103.44 21.33 -2.21
N GLN A 951 104.49 20.55 -2.45
CA GLN A 951 105.36 20.75 -3.60
C GLN A 951 104.79 19.97 -4.79
N ASP A 952 104.52 20.67 -5.88
CA ASP A 952 104.18 20.09 -7.18
C ASP A 952 105.48 19.80 -7.93
N ARG A 953 105.78 18.52 -8.17
CA ARG A 953 106.99 18.12 -8.91
C ARG A 953 106.80 18.23 -10.43
N GLN A 954 105.62 18.67 -10.89
CA GLN A 954 105.27 18.81 -12.32
C GLN A 954 105.42 17.50 -13.13
N ASN A 955 105.40 16.35 -12.46
CA ASN A 955 105.48 15.01 -13.05
C ASN A 955 104.32 14.11 -12.59
N GLY A 956 103.23 14.72 -12.11
CA GLY A 956 102.08 14.03 -11.51
C GLY A 956 102.27 13.59 -10.05
N THR A 957 103.45 13.78 -9.46
CA THR A 957 103.71 13.45 -8.04
C THR A 957 103.60 14.69 -7.14
N LEU A 958 102.60 14.71 -6.25
CA LEU A 958 102.42 15.76 -5.24
C LEU A 958 103.10 15.38 -3.91
N SER A 959 103.86 16.31 -3.32
CA SER A 959 104.60 16.08 -2.07
C SER A 959 104.10 17.00 -0.95
N TYR A 960 103.23 16.47 -0.08
CA TYR A 960 102.63 17.18 1.07
C TYR A 960 103.54 17.28 2.32
N ARG A 961 104.67 16.56 2.35
CA ARG A 961 105.64 16.67 3.45
C ARG A 961 106.58 17.84 3.23
N LEU A 962 106.25 18.98 3.85
CA LEU A 962 107.01 20.22 3.73
C LEU A 962 107.95 20.51 4.92
N ASP A 963 108.01 19.66 5.94
CA ASP A 963 108.75 19.90 7.20
C ASP A 963 110.23 20.26 7.03
N SER A 964 110.85 19.81 5.93
CA SER A 964 112.25 20.13 5.58
C SER A 964 112.40 21.07 4.37
N LYS A 965 111.30 21.58 3.82
CA LYS A 965 111.24 22.32 2.55
C LYS A 965 110.63 23.71 2.67
N ALA A 966 109.76 23.93 3.66
CA ALA A 966 109.16 25.23 3.93
C ALA A 966 108.93 25.35 5.44
N ILE A 967 109.04 26.58 5.95
CA ILE A 967 108.77 26.93 7.33
C ILE A 967 107.56 27.85 7.34
N PHE A 968 106.55 27.49 8.13
CA PHE A 968 105.45 28.39 8.47
C PHE A 968 105.86 29.21 9.70
N VAL A 969 105.87 30.53 9.55
CA VAL A 969 106.07 31.48 10.63
C VAL A 969 104.70 32.06 10.99
N GLY A 970 104.17 31.58 12.11
CA GLY A 970 102.76 31.76 12.50
C GLY A 970 102.03 30.41 12.55
N SER A 971 100.71 30.45 12.70
CA SER A 971 99.88 29.24 12.66
C SER A 971 99.40 29.01 11.22
N ASP A 972 99.57 27.79 10.69
CA ASP A 972 98.96 27.34 9.43
C ASP A 972 97.46 27.08 9.58
N LYS A 973 96.92 27.17 10.81
CA LYS A 973 95.51 27.00 11.14
C LYS A 973 94.99 28.13 12.01
N LEU A 974 93.76 28.56 11.77
CA LEU A 974 93.03 29.48 12.62
C LEU A 974 91.70 28.83 13.04
N PHE A 975 91.49 28.76 14.34
CA PHE A 975 90.17 28.46 14.89
C PHE A 975 89.37 29.75 15.01
N ILE A 976 88.17 29.73 14.46
CA ILE A 976 87.23 30.84 14.46
C ILE A 976 85.99 30.37 15.20
N GLU A 977 85.70 31.00 16.34
CA GLU A 977 84.58 30.61 17.20
C GLU A 977 83.23 30.86 16.51
N GLN A 978 83.09 32.02 15.86
CA GLN A 978 81.88 32.41 15.14
C GLN A 978 82.18 33.43 14.04
N VAL A 979 81.50 33.33 12.89
CA VAL A 979 81.42 34.39 11.87
C VAL A 979 79.97 34.72 11.62
N GLU A 980 79.54 35.90 12.07
CA GLU A 980 78.18 36.41 11.85
C GLU A 980 77.92 36.73 10.36
N SER A 981 76.65 36.82 9.97
CA SER A 981 76.26 37.22 8.62
C SER A 981 76.89 38.57 8.24
N GLY A 982 77.55 38.62 7.08
CA GLY A 982 78.24 39.81 6.59
C GLY A 982 79.60 40.11 7.24
N ALA A 983 79.95 39.44 8.35
CA ALA A 983 81.22 39.62 9.04
C ALA A 983 82.39 38.93 8.31
N SER A 984 83.62 39.35 8.61
CA SER A 984 84.84 38.83 7.99
C SER A 984 85.92 38.58 9.02
N GLU A 985 86.60 37.44 8.89
CA GLU A 985 87.76 37.06 9.70
C GLU A 985 89.02 37.08 8.84
N VAL A 986 90.12 37.58 9.40
CA VAL A 986 91.41 37.72 8.70
C VAL A 986 92.47 36.88 9.39
N HIS A 987 93.14 36.03 8.63
CA HIS A 987 94.26 35.23 9.11
C HIS A 987 95.55 35.57 8.37
N GLU A 988 96.57 35.99 9.09
CA GLU A 988 97.87 36.34 8.53
C GLU A 988 98.96 35.39 9.01
N PHE A 989 99.73 34.85 8.07
CA PHE A 989 100.90 34.01 8.36
C PHE A 989 101.95 34.18 7.27
N THR A 990 103.19 33.83 7.60
CA THR A 990 104.33 33.97 6.69
C THR A 990 104.90 32.59 6.35
N LEU A 991 105.26 32.37 5.10
CA LEU A 991 105.96 31.16 4.65
C LEU A 991 107.37 31.53 4.21
N ALA A 992 108.37 30.71 4.58
CA ALA A 992 109.70 30.79 4.01
C ALA A 992 110.06 29.43 3.40
N PHE A 993 110.40 29.39 2.12
CA PHE A 993 110.75 28.16 1.42
C PHE A 993 112.26 27.92 1.51
N LEU A 994 112.67 26.72 1.91
CA LEU A 994 114.06 26.33 2.13
C LEU A 994 114.69 25.67 0.89
N LEU A 995 113.87 25.25 -0.09
CA LEU A 995 114.29 24.60 -1.32
C LEU A 995 113.57 25.21 -2.53
N THR A 996 114.21 25.14 -3.69
CA THR A 996 113.61 25.54 -4.97
C THR A 996 112.55 24.55 -5.44
N GLY A 997 111.57 25.03 -6.19
CA GLY A 997 110.54 24.21 -6.83
C GLY A 997 109.20 24.93 -6.92
N VAL A 998 108.18 24.26 -7.47
CA VAL A 998 106.82 24.79 -7.52
C VAL A 998 106.04 24.25 -6.32
N TYR A 999 105.44 25.17 -5.58
CA TYR A 999 104.65 24.89 -4.40
C TYR A 999 103.23 25.40 -4.62
N LYS A 1000 102.25 24.68 -4.11
CA LYS A 1000 100.84 25.08 -4.13
C LYS A 1000 100.32 25.13 -2.71
N LEU A 1001 99.52 26.16 -2.43
CA LEU A 1001 98.87 26.33 -1.15
C LEU A 1001 97.36 26.18 -1.30
N GLU A 1002 96.82 25.14 -0.66
CA GLU A 1002 95.38 24.91 -0.55
C GLU A 1002 94.86 25.56 0.73
N LEU A 1003 93.94 26.52 0.57
CA LEU A 1003 93.21 27.09 1.70
C LEU A 1003 91.88 26.35 1.83
N SER A 1004 91.58 25.87 3.03
CA SER A 1004 90.30 25.23 3.34
C SER A 1004 89.78 25.63 4.71
N CYS A 1005 88.47 25.85 4.80
CA CYS A 1005 87.76 26.16 6.02
C CYS A 1005 86.82 24.99 6.32
N ARG A 1006 86.88 24.46 7.54
CA ARG A 1006 86.05 23.31 7.96
C ARG A 1006 85.15 23.71 9.10
N ALA A 1007 83.86 23.42 9.02
CA ALA A 1007 82.97 23.54 10.17
C ALA A 1007 83.03 22.26 11.01
N GLN A 1008 83.33 22.38 12.30
CA GLN A 1008 83.32 21.26 13.23
C GLN A 1008 81.99 21.24 14.01
N GLU A 1009 81.01 20.47 13.53
CA GLU A 1009 79.80 20.20 14.31
C GLU A 1009 80.07 19.07 15.31
N LEU A 1010 79.90 19.35 16.61
CA LEU A 1010 80.20 18.43 17.72
C LEU A 1010 79.40 17.10 17.71
N LEU A 1011 78.43 16.90 16.81
CA LEU A 1011 77.48 15.77 16.88
C LEU A 1011 77.06 15.14 15.53
N ARG A 1012 77.57 15.56 14.35
CA ARG A 1012 77.12 15.01 13.04
C ARG A 1012 78.27 14.46 12.18
N LYS A 1013 78.01 13.37 11.46
CA LYS A 1013 78.98 12.62 10.62
C LYS A 1013 79.42 13.34 9.31
N ASN A 1014 78.91 14.53 9.02
CA ASN A 1014 79.19 15.24 7.77
C ASN A 1014 80.03 16.49 8.04
N GLU A 1015 81.36 16.35 7.99
CA GLU A 1015 82.27 17.49 8.00
C GLU A 1015 82.14 18.28 6.68
N ARG A 1016 81.69 19.53 6.74
CA ARG A 1016 81.68 20.42 5.57
C ARG A 1016 83.03 21.12 5.42
N VAL A 1017 83.57 21.08 4.21
CA VAL A 1017 84.86 21.68 3.87
C VAL A 1017 84.68 22.64 2.68
N TRP A 1018 84.87 23.93 2.92
CA TRP A 1018 84.93 24.94 1.87
C TRP A 1018 86.39 25.17 1.47
N LYS A 1019 86.68 25.19 0.17
CA LYS A 1019 88.05 25.41 -0.34
C LYS A 1019 88.10 26.69 -1.16
N CYS A 1020 89.21 27.42 -1.04
CA CYS A 1020 89.56 28.47 -2.00
C CYS A 1020 90.11 27.77 -3.25
N CYS A 1021 89.42 27.92 -4.39
CA CYS A 1021 89.82 27.31 -5.66
C CYS A 1021 90.03 28.40 -6.73
N PRO A 1022 91.09 28.29 -7.57
CA PRO A 1022 92.16 27.28 -7.54
C PRO A 1022 93.18 27.49 -6.39
N PRO A 1023 94.04 26.49 -6.08
CA PRO A 1023 95.14 26.65 -5.12
C PRO A 1023 96.13 27.73 -5.56
N ILE A 1024 96.78 28.39 -4.60
CA ILE A 1024 97.74 29.47 -4.88
C ILE A 1024 99.07 28.84 -5.30
N GLU A 1025 99.51 29.10 -6.53
CA GLU A 1025 100.76 28.58 -7.07
C GLU A 1025 101.94 29.53 -6.84
N ILE A 1026 103.01 29.01 -6.25
CA ILE A 1026 104.21 29.74 -5.84
C ILE A 1026 105.44 29.02 -6.39
N THR A 1027 106.17 29.68 -7.28
CA THR A 1027 107.43 29.18 -7.84
C THR A 1027 108.61 29.72 -7.04
N VAL A 1028 109.38 28.83 -6.41
CA VAL A 1028 110.54 29.18 -5.59
C VAL A 1028 111.83 28.97 -6.40
N ALA A 1029 112.55 30.06 -6.65
CA ALA A 1029 113.78 30.09 -7.44
C ALA A 1029 115.02 30.29 -6.54
N PRO A 1030 116.25 29.91 -6.97
CA PRO A 1030 117.45 30.17 -6.17
C PRO A 1030 117.68 31.68 -5.98
N PRO A 1031 118.34 32.12 -4.89
CA PRO A 1031 118.60 33.54 -4.64
C PRO A 1031 119.40 34.12 -5.80
N GLN A 1032 118.93 35.23 -6.36
CA GLN A 1032 119.69 36.00 -7.35
C GLN A 1032 120.89 36.63 -6.64
N GLN A 1033 122.12 36.29 -7.05
CA GLN A 1033 123.35 36.91 -6.54
C GLN A 1033 123.51 38.35 -7.05
#